data_AF-A0A2J6X0P8-F1
#
_entry.id   AF-A0A2J6X0P8-F1
#
_cell.length_a   1.000
_cell.length_b   1.000
_cell.length_c   1.000
_cell.angle_alpha   90.00
_cell.angle_beta   90.00
_cell.angle_gamma   90.00
#
_symmetry.space_group_name_H-M   'P 1'
#
loop_
_entity.id
_entity.type
_entity.pdbx_description
1 polymer ?
#
loop_
_entity_poly.entity_id
_entity_poly.type
_entity_poly.pdbx_seq_one_letter_code
_entity_poly.pdbx_strand_id
1 'polypeptide(L)'
;MEKNKMLYLVALSGLFHDIGKFFQRAGGNQTDYKDTFKYQHAALSFKAIEEELKEGLSAVFTEEEINIIKDGTYHHNPDPNKPIQKILQKADHFSSSERLEEALSQEISHIDQFMQRNPRLRTVFENVSLSKNQNEKRFFYKLTKLSIKKEDIFPKDYYLISQQPSQQEREKNLGSYKSLWEDFKKEFNSTLKHFGFLGVKFSNYPEKVFEIIYNLLYKYTWCVPASTYDNTNKNNHYPDVSLFDHSRVLSAVASILYDYFGINRNIDNQEKSILHLKVDISGIQNFIYTVYKRPVAKILRGRSFFVALLPDVFSRYIVRNLGYTITNILYSGGGVFEIIVANTEENKEKLKDLLAKIEEYLLTEFEGEIGLSVGMYEYSPTDLSVGNYGQVLQKLNENLDNGKRRKFINTITKAVELINKRTSQLKQKQLCPTCRTYLTEEGNELCDTCQLFSNVGKNLPSTKYLIFATNHTQNFIDPERTISFGELGVVYLAEDTDQRFLKDKNITSILKINETESLQNSTGFKFLGITVPKAKVDLDDEEEPVAKGQILHFEYIAKLSQGDERIGILRMDVDNLGRIFSEGLKGKISISRISTLSRMMDLFFTGYLNTLCLEDTAEKNDILQKVNSMYYIVYAGGDDLFIIGPWNYLLEFAKKINQAFREYTATNTDITLSAGYVQTKPKYPIRISAELSARAEEVSKTSGKNRITAFKNTIQWERFKDALDKSEKLSELIKDKKISRGFIHYYKSLQERFLIQDKKPDVIIYKVKPDPMVYPYTQYYIARNVSDERAKEFLEQEFIINLEKNKDMSDFILNYSFLKTRN
;
A
#
# COMPACT_ATOMS: atom_id res chain seq x y z
N MET A 1 1.32 -38.63 -5.49
CA MET A 1 1.67 -37.35 -4.84
C MET A 1 0.48 -36.88 -4.01
N GLU A 2 0.70 -36.32 -2.82
CA GLU A 2 -0.37 -35.67 -2.04
C GLU A 2 -1.01 -34.53 -2.86
N LYS A 3 -2.35 -34.42 -2.81
CA LYS A 3 -3.15 -33.42 -3.57
C LYS A 3 -2.58 -32.00 -3.43
N ASN A 4 -2.19 -31.61 -2.21
CA ASN A 4 -1.62 -30.30 -1.91
C ASN A 4 -0.28 -30.06 -2.58
N LYS A 5 0.61 -31.06 -2.60
CA LYS A 5 1.91 -30.95 -3.30
C LYS A 5 1.72 -30.72 -4.79
N MET A 6 0.73 -31.38 -5.39
CA MET A 6 0.41 -31.18 -6.81
C MET A 6 -0.18 -29.78 -7.05
N LEU A 7 -1.06 -29.27 -6.19
CA LEU A 7 -1.56 -27.90 -6.30
C LEU A 7 -0.43 -26.86 -6.38
N TYR A 8 0.60 -26.99 -5.52
CA TYR A 8 1.77 -26.12 -5.53
C TYR A 8 2.58 -26.23 -6.84
N LEU A 9 2.76 -27.44 -7.37
CA LEU A 9 3.47 -27.65 -8.63
C LEU A 9 2.70 -27.06 -9.82
N VAL A 10 1.38 -27.25 -9.90
CA VAL A 10 0.53 -26.61 -10.93
C VAL A 10 0.61 -25.08 -10.83
N ALA A 11 0.56 -24.55 -9.61
CA ALA A 11 0.71 -23.13 -9.36
C ALA A 11 2.10 -22.61 -9.81
N LEU A 12 3.18 -23.37 -9.59
CA LEU A 12 4.52 -23.04 -10.09
C LEU A 12 4.60 -23.09 -11.62
N SER A 13 4.00 -24.09 -12.25
CA SER A 13 3.91 -24.15 -13.72
C SER A 13 3.22 -22.90 -14.27
N GLY A 14 2.19 -22.41 -13.59
CA GLY A 14 1.53 -21.16 -13.92
C GLY A 14 2.39 -19.92 -13.73
N LEU A 15 3.24 -19.87 -12.69
CA LEU A 15 4.17 -18.75 -12.48
C LEU A 15 5.21 -18.65 -13.61
N PHE A 16 5.74 -19.79 -14.07
CA PHE A 16 6.79 -19.84 -15.08
C PHE A 16 6.31 -19.89 -16.54
N HIS A 17 5.01 -20.10 -16.80
CA HIS A 17 4.49 -20.40 -18.14
C HIS A 17 4.99 -19.46 -19.26
N ASP A 18 5.16 -18.16 -18.94
CA ASP A 18 5.54 -17.10 -19.87
C ASP A 18 6.88 -16.41 -19.52
N ILE A 19 7.73 -17.03 -18.68
CA ILE A 19 9.05 -16.47 -18.34
C ILE A 19 9.92 -16.24 -19.59
N GLY A 20 9.69 -17.02 -20.64
CA GLY A 20 10.34 -16.88 -21.94
C GLY A 20 10.06 -15.56 -22.64
N LYS A 21 8.99 -14.81 -22.31
CA LYS A 21 8.79 -13.44 -22.82
C LYS A 21 9.86 -12.48 -22.30
N PHE A 22 10.26 -12.63 -21.05
CA PHE A 22 11.36 -11.88 -20.47
C PHE A 22 12.68 -12.30 -21.12
N PHE A 23 12.95 -13.61 -21.20
CA PHE A 23 14.16 -14.14 -21.80
C PHE A 23 14.32 -13.76 -23.29
N GLN A 24 13.24 -13.82 -24.06
CA GLN A 24 13.22 -13.42 -25.47
C GLN A 24 13.68 -11.97 -25.65
N ARG A 25 13.13 -11.05 -24.86
CA ARG A 25 13.47 -9.62 -24.94
C ARG A 25 14.86 -9.31 -24.42
N ALA A 26 15.45 -10.19 -23.60
CA ALA A 26 16.84 -10.11 -23.16
C ALA A 26 17.85 -10.56 -24.23
N GLY A 27 17.38 -11.08 -25.38
CA GLY A 27 18.21 -11.58 -26.47
C GLY A 27 18.34 -13.11 -26.50
N GLY A 28 17.41 -13.84 -25.88
CA GLY A 28 17.36 -15.30 -26.01
C GLY A 28 17.22 -15.73 -27.48
N ASN A 29 18.15 -16.58 -27.93
CA ASN A 29 18.21 -17.03 -29.33
C ASN A 29 16.99 -17.88 -29.72
N GLN A 30 16.59 -17.79 -31.00
CA GLN A 30 15.58 -18.69 -31.55
C GLN A 30 15.99 -20.16 -31.36
N THR A 31 15.01 -21.00 -31.11
CA THR A 31 15.19 -22.39 -30.68
C THR A 31 14.57 -23.34 -31.68
N ASP A 32 15.20 -24.47 -31.92
CA ASP A 32 14.69 -25.52 -32.82
C ASP A 32 13.34 -26.10 -32.35
N TYR A 33 13.01 -25.93 -31.06
CA TYR A 33 11.75 -26.41 -30.47
C TYR A 33 10.49 -25.64 -30.88
N LYS A 34 10.59 -24.59 -31.71
CA LYS A 34 9.44 -23.72 -32.04
C LYS A 34 8.24 -24.50 -32.58
N ASP A 35 8.48 -25.52 -33.41
CA ASP A 35 7.40 -26.33 -34.00
C ASP A 35 6.65 -27.17 -32.95
N THR A 36 7.34 -27.58 -31.88
CA THR A 36 6.74 -28.30 -30.75
C THR A 36 5.84 -27.41 -29.90
N PHE A 37 6.26 -26.17 -29.66
CA PHE A 37 5.57 -25.24 -28.74
C PHE A 37 4.66 -24.23 -29.44
N LYS A 38 4.61 -24.24 -30.78
CA LYS A 38 3.87 -23.32 -31.66
C LYS A 38 4.32 -21.86 -31.62
N TYR A 39 4.71 -21.35 -30.46
CA TYR A 39 5.18 -19.98 -30.25
C TYR A 39 6.59 -19.92 -29.69
N GLN A 40 7.34 -18.90 -30.12
CA GLN A 40 8.76 -18.74 -29.76
C GLN A 40 8.95 -18.48 -28.26
N HIS A 41 8.09 -17.69 -27.61
CA HIS A 41 8.22 -17.39 -26.18
C HIS A 41 7.92 -18.61 -25.31
N ALA A 42 7.06 -19.52 -25.76
CA ALA A 42 6.77 -20.79 -25.08
C ALA A 42 7.99 -21.72 -25.13
N ALA A 43 8.62 -21.88 -26.29
CA ALA A 43 9.88 -22.61 -26.45
C ALA A 43 11.02 -21.99 -25.62
N LEU A 44 11.09 -20.66 -25.56
CA LEU A 44 12.06 -19.94 -24.73
C LEU A 44 11.78 -20.06 -23.24
N SER A 45 10.53 -20.24 -22.82
CA SER A 45 10.18 -20.52 -21.42
C SER A 45 10.72 -21.89 -21.02
N PHE A 46 10.56 -22.90 -21.89
CA PHE A 46 11.17 -24.21 -21.70
C PHE A 46 12.69 -24.13 -21.61
N LYS A 47 13.32 -23.42 -22.55
CA LYS A 47 14.78 -23.23 -22.55
C LYS A 47 15.27 -22.51 -21.29
N ALA A 48 14.57 -21.46 -20.86
CA ALA A 48 14.93 -20.75 -19.63
C ALA A 48 14.91 -21.66 -18.41
N ILE A 49 13.90 -22.53 -18.28
CA ILE A 49 13.80 -23.49 -17.17
C ILE A 49 14.89 -24.58 -17.29
N GLU A 50 15.11 -25.12 -18.47
CA GLU A 50 15.97 -26.29 -18.69
C GLU A 50 17.47 -25.95 -18.73
N GLU A 51 17.82 -24.73 -19.10
CA GLU A 51 19.22 -24.30 -19.25
C GLU A 51 19.58 -23.17 -18.27
N GLU A 52 18.88 -22.03 -18.33
CA GLU A 52 19.30 -20.82 -17.61
C GLU A 52 19.02 -20.88 -16.09
N LEU A 53 17.90 -21.49 -15.68
CA LEU A 53 17.42 -21.56 -14.29
C LEU A 53 17.56 -22.96 -13.66
N LYS A 54 18.00 -23.94 -14.45
CA LYS A 54 18.05 -25.36 -14.07
C LYS A 54 18.90 -25.59 -12.82
N GLU A 55 20.02 -24.90 -12.73
CA GLU A 55 20.98 -25.07 -11.64
C GLU A 55 20.36 -24.75 -10.26
N GLY A 56 19.57 -23.67 -10.18
CA GLY A 56 18.82 -23.33 -8.98
C GLY A 56 17.66 -24.29 -8.73
N LEU A 57 16.89 -24.62 -9.77
CA LEU A 57 15.73 -25.50 -9.66
C LEU A 57 16.12 -26.90 -9.17
N SER A 58 17.14 -27.53 -9.75
CA SER A 58 17.62 -28.86 -9.36
C SER A 58 18.22 -28.90 -7.95
N ALA A 59 18.53 -27.75 -7.33
CA ALA A 59 18.97 -27.70 -5.95
C ALA A 59 17.82 -27.94 -4.95
N VAL A 60 16.58 -27.58 -5.32
CA VAL A 60 15.41 -27.62 -4.42
C VAL A 60 14.29 -28.54 -4.90
N PHE A 61 14.27 -28.91 -6.18
CA PHE A 61 13.29 -29.82 -6.79
C PHE A 61 13.96 -31.09 -7.32
N THR A 62 13.17 -32.15 -7.42
CA THR A 62 13.48 -33.37 -8.18
C THR A 62 13.22 -33.16 -9.68
N GLU A 63 13.80 -34.01 -10.53
CA GLU A 63 13.56 -33.95 -11.98
C GLU A 63 12.10 -34.15 -12.37
N GLU A 64 11.36 -35.01 -11.66
CA GLU A 64 9.91 -35.20 -11.86
C GLU A 64 9.14 -33.91 -11.59
N GLU A 65 9.44 -33.22 -10.49
CA GLU A 65 8.81 -31.94 -10.14
C GLU A 65 9.13 -30.85 -11.16
N ILE A 66 10.39 -30.77 -11.63
CA ILE A 66 10.79 -29.82 -12.68
C ILE A 66 10.04 -30.11 -13.99
N ASN A 67 9.85 -31.39 -14.35
CA ASN A 67 9.09 -31.75 -15.54
C ASN A 67 7.64 -31.28 -15.46
N ILE A 68 7.02 -31.30 -14.29
CA ILE A 68 5.66 -30.76 -14.12
C ILE A 68 5.66 -29.23 -14.18
N ILE A 69 6.67 -28.55 -13.63
CA ILE A 69 6.84 -27.09 -13.80
C ILE A 69 6.91 -26.74 -15.30
N LYS A 70 7.66 -27.54 -16.08
CA LYS A 70 7.78 -27.38 -17.54
C LYS A 70 6.47 -27.63 -18.30
N ASP A 71 5.50 -28.36 -17.75
CA ASP A 71 4.20 -28.53 -18.43
C ASP A 71 3.50 -27.19 -18.70
N GLY A 72 3.79 -26.13 -17.93
CA GLY A 72 3.31 -24.78 -18.21
C GLY A 72 3.80 -24.17 -19.52
N THR A 73 4.92 -24.64 -20.08
CA THR A 73 5.47 -24.10 -21.33
C THR A 73 4.72 -24.63 -22.56
N TYR A 74 3.87 -25.65 -22.40
CA TYR A 74 3.07 -26.24 -23.48
C TYR A 74 1.67 -25.63 -23.62
N HIS A 75 1.35 -24.53 -22.92
CA HIS A 75 0.01 -23.95 -22.89
C HIS A 75 -0.55 -23.56 -24.28
N HIS A 76 0.28 -23.27 -25.29
CA HIS A 76 -0.16 -23.02 -26.66
C HIS A 76 -0.39 -24.28 -27.51
N ASN A 77 0.21 -25.41 -27.13
CA ASN A 77 0.13 -26.68 -27.84
C ASN A 77 0.17 -27.86 -26.83
N PRO A 78 -0.88 -28.02 -26.00
CA PRO A 78 -0.90 -29.03 -24.95
C PRO A 78 -1.06 -30.44 -25.54
N ASP A 79 -0.33 -31.40 -24.99
CA ASP A 79 -0.52 -32.82 -25.29
C ASP A 79 -1.92 -33.26 -24.83
N PRO A 80 -2.74 -33.85 -25.73
CA PRO A 80 -4.06 -34.37 -25.37
C PRO A 80 -4.07 -35.34 -24.17
N ASN A 81 -2.97 -36.05 -23.93
CA ASN A 81 -2.81 -37.02 -22.86
C ASN A 81 -2.24 -36.42 -21.56
N LYS A 82 -1.94 -35.11 -21.52
CA LYS A 82 -1.44 -34.42 -20.32
C LYS A 82 -2.44 -33.37 -19.82
N PRO A 83 -3.30 -33.73 -18.85
CA PRO A 83 -4.35 -32.83 -18.36
C PRO A 83 -3.83 -31.54 -17.72
N ILE A 84 -2.65 -31.55 -17.10
CA ILE A 84 -2.04 -30.34 -16.51
C ILE A 84 -1.77 -29.29 -17.59
N GLN A 85 -1.27 -29.69 -18.75
CA GLN A 85 -1.01 -28.77 -19.87
C GLN A 85 -2.31 -28.12 -20.38
N LYS A 86 -3.42 -28.90 -20.41
CA LYS A 86 -4.75 -28.39 -20.75
C LYS A 86 -5.30 -27.42 -19.70
N ILE A 87 -5.12 -27.71 -18.41
CA ILE A 87 -5.48 -26.80 -17.32
C ILE A 87 -4.75 -25.47 -17.47
N LEU A 88 -3.45 -25.51 -17.73
CA LEU A 88 -2.62 -24.30 -17.89
C LEU A 88 -2.99 -23.50 -19.13
N GLN A 89 -3.31 -24.17 -20.26
CA GLN A 89 -3.87 -23.51 -21.44
C GLN A 89 -5.16 -22.76 -21.12
N LYS A 90 -6.10 -23.41 -20.44
CA LYS A 90 -7.38 -22.80 -20.09
C LYS A 90 -7.19 -21.63 -19.11
N ALA A 91 -6.33 -21.80 -18.10
CA ALA A 91 -5.98 -20.75 -17.16
C ALA A 91 -5.38 -19.52 -17.86
N ASP A 92 -4.49 -19.71 -18.85
CA ASP A 92 -3.97 -18.62 -19.68
C ASP A 92 -5.09 -17.90 -20.42
N HIS A 93 -5.97 -18.65 -21.11
CA HIS A 93 -7.08 -18.05 -21.85
C HIS A 93 -8.00 -17.19 -20.96
N PHE A 94 -8.30 -17.63 -19.74
CA PHE A 94 -9.14 -16.85 -18.81
C PHE A 94 -8.41 -15.64 -18.21
N SER A 95 -7.09 -15.75 -18.00
CA SER A 95 -6.26 -14.73 -17.35
C SER A 95 -5.64 -13.70 -18.31
N SER A 96 -5.88 -13.86 -19.62
CA SER A 96 -5.31 -13.07 -20.73
C SER A 96 -6.34 -12.23 -21.51
N SER A 97 -7.58 -12.17 -21.05
CA SER A 97 -8.68 -11.47 -21.74
C SER A 97 -8.45 -9.96 -21.90
N GLU A 98 -7.56 -9.37 -21.10
CA GLU A 98 -7.16 -7.95 -21.15
C GLU A 98 -6.45 -7.53 -22.43
N ARG A 99 -6.08 -8.50 -23.28
CA ARG A 99 -5.41 -8.31 -24.56
C ARG A 99 -6.35 -7.89 -25.70
N LEU A 100 -7.65 -7.73 -25.43
CA LEU A 100 -8.66 -7.34 -26.43
C LEU A 100 -8.96 -5.82 -26.42
N GLU A 101 -8.78 -5.22 -27.61
CA GLU A 101 -9.26 -3.92 -28.11
C GLU A 101 -8.71 -2.58 -27.52
N GLU A 102 -7.82 -1.94 -28.27
CA GLU A 102 -7.87 -0.49 -28.54
C GLU A 102 -7.78 -0.22 -30.05
N ALA A 103 -8.79 0.46 -30.61
CA ALA A 103 -8.72 1.01 -31.96
C ALA A 103 -7.68 2.15 -32.00
N LEU A 104 -6.74 2.09 -32.93
CA LEU A 104 -5.78 3.16 -33.19
C LEU A 104 -6.49 4.42 -33.68
N SER A 105 -6.00 5.59 -33.25
CA SER A 105 -6.13 6.82 -34.03
C SER A 105 -5.51 6.60 -35.42
N GLN A 106 -6.14 7.13 -36.47
CA GLN A 106 -5.72 6.91 -37.86
C GLN A 106 -4.32 7.49 -38.20
N GLU A 107 -3.73 8.30 -37.32
CA GLU A 107 -2.34 8.78 -37.42
C GLU A 107 -1.50 8.19 -36.28
N ILE A 108 -0.48 7.40 -36.65
CA ILE A 108 0.55 6.88 -35.73
C ILE A 108 1.60 7.98 -35.55
N SER A 109 1.71 8.52 -34.33
CA SER A 109 2.67 9.57 -34.04
C SER A 109 4.11 9.02 -33.95
N HIS A 110 5.12 9.91 -34.00
CA HIS A 110 6.53 9.52 -33.76
C HIS A 110 6.73 8.84 -32.39
N ILE A 111 5.92 9.20 -31.39
CA ILE A 111 6.00 8.59 -30.05
C ILE A 111 5.59 7.12 -30.08
N ASP A 112 4.56 6.79 -30.86
CA ASP A 112 4.03 5.43 -30.95
C ASP A 112 5.06 4.50 -31.60
N GLN A 113 5.79 4.97 -32.61
CA GLN A 113 6.88 4.21 -33.22
C GLN A 113 8.03 3.96 -32.24
N PHE A 114 8.41 4.98 -31.46
CA PHE A 114 9.46 4.83 -30.44
C PHE A 114 9.05 3.82 -29.36
N MET A 115 7.79 3.86 -28.93
CA MET A 115 7.21 2.92 -27.97
C MET A 115 7.19 1.49 -28.48
N GLN A 116 6.80 1.27 -29.74
CA GLN A 116 6.80 -0.06 -30.36
C GLN A 116 8.20 -0.67 -30.43
N ARG A 117 9.22 0.14 -30.74
CA ARG A 117 10.63 -0.29 -30.75
C ARG A 117 11.20 -0.53 -29.34
N ASN A 118 10.62 0.11 -28.32
CA ASN A 118 11.09 0.04 -26.93
C ASN A 118 9.97 -0.42 -26.00
N PRO A 119 9.54 -1.70 -26.06
CA PRO A 119 8.38 -2.18 -25.31
C PRO A 119 8.66 -2.17 -23.81
N ARG A 120 7.89 -1.40 -23.04
CA ARG A 120 7.97 -1.30 -21.57
C ARG A 120 6.58 -1.39 -20.95
N LEU A 121 6.53 -1.70 -19.66
CA LEU A 121 5.28 -1.67 -18.92
C LEU A 121 4.77 -0.23 -18.86
N ARG A 122 3.55 -0.04 -19.32
CA ARG A 122 2.84 1.24 -19.26
C ARG A 122 2.13 1.38 -17.93
N THR A 123 1.90 2.61 -17.49
CA THR A 123 1.23 2.81 -16.20
C THR A 123 -0.27 2.52 -16.30
N VAL A 124 -0.77 1.67 -15.41
CA VAL A 124 -2.21 1.38 -15.31
C VAL A 124 -3.02 2.63 -14.96
N PHE A 125 -2.39 3.62 -14.32
CA PHE A 125 -3.06 4.87 -13.95
C PHE A 125 -3.54 5.68 -15.15
N GLU A 126 -2.90 5.59 -16.33
CA GLU A 126 -3.38 6.31 -17.54
C GLU A 126 -4.71 5.76 -18.07
N ASN A 127 -5.03 4.50 -17.77
CA ASN A 127 -6.31 3.88 -18.14
C ASN A 127 -7.46 4.20 -17.18
N VAL A 128 -7.15 4.76 -16.00
CA VAL A 128 -8.18 5.18 -15.04
C VAL A 128 -8.80 6.48 -15.53
N SER A 129 -10.13 6.49 -15.66
CA SER A 129 -10.89 7.66 -16.07
C SER A 129 -12.31 7.59 -15.50
N LEU A 130 -12.63 8.54 -14.62
CA LEU A 130 -13.97 8.75 -14.07
C LEU A 130 -14.71 9.87 -14.81
N SER A 131 -13.97 10.81 -15.41
CA SER A 131 -14.49 11.88 -16.25
C SER A 131 -14.49 11.51 -17.75
N LYS A 132 -15.07 12.35 -18.60
CA LYS A 132 -15.05 12.13 -20.07
C LYS A 132 -13.69 12.49 -20.71
N ASN A 133 -12.79 13.13 -19.97
CA ASN A 133 -11.49 13.54 -20.49
C ASN A 133 -10.58 12.31 -20.63
N GLN A 134 -9.94 12.17 -21.79
CA GLN A 134 -8.92 11.15 -21.99
C GLN A 134 -7.58 11.67 -21.51
N ASN A 135 -6.89 10.91 -20.66
CA ASN A 135 -5.51 11.19 -20.30
C ASN A 135 -4.60 10.88 -21.50
N GLU A 136 -3.60 11.72 -21.72
CA GLU A 136 -2.55 11.42 -22.69
C GLU A 136 -1.82 10.14 -22.26
N LYS A 137 -1.65 9.22 -23.21
CA LYS A 137 -1.01 7.94 -22.98
C LYS A 137 0.47 8.02 -23.37
N ARG A 138 1.35 8.37 -22.44
CA ARG A 138 2.79 8.54 -22.70
C ARG A 138 3.72 8.02 -21.60
N PHE A 139 3.20 7.52 -20.49
CA PHE A 139 3.99 7.15 -19.32
C PHE A 139 4.32 5.65 -19.24
N PHE A 140 5.53 5.32 -18.77
CA PHE A 140 6.04 3.95 -18.67
C PHE A 140 6.97 3.73 -17.48
N TYR A 141 7.15 2.48 -17.04
CA TYR A 141 8.12 2.13 -16.00
C TYR A 141 9.47 1.71 -16.60
N LYS A 142 10.55 2.27 -16.05
CA LYS A 142 11.92 1.85 -16.36
C LYS A 142 12.12 0.36 -16.03
N LEU A 143 12.85 -0.38 -16.86
CA LEU A 143 13.27 -1.73 -16.51
C LEU A 143 14.32 -1.69 -15.41
N THR A 144 13.95 -2.17 -14.23
CA THR A 144 14.78 -2.18 -13.03
C THR A 144 14.24 -3.20 -12.03
N LYS A 145 15.11 -3.70 -11.14
CA LYS A 145 14.67 -4.51 -10.00
C LYS A 145 13.80 -3.65 -9.08
N LEU A 146 12.78 -4.24 -8.47
CA LEU A 146 11.89 -3.52 -7.55
C LEU A 146 12.68 -2.94 -6.39
N SER A 147 12.51 -1.65 -6.14
CA SER A 147 13.05 -0.91 -4.99
C SER A 147 12.00 0.10 -4.52
N ILE A 148 12.28 0.87 -3.46
CA ILE A 148 11.42 1.97 -2.99
C ILE A 148 11.97 3.36 -3.37
N LYS A 149 12.88 3.41 -4.34
CA LYS A 149 13.47 4.65 -4.83
C LYS A 149 12.59 5.29 -5.89
N LYS A 150 12.51 6.63 -5.88
CA LYS A 150 11.70 7.40 -6.83
C LYS A 150 12.06 7.04 -8.28
N GLU A 151 13.34 6.95 -8.63
CA GLU A 151 13.78 6.71 -10.01
C GLU A 151 13.39 5.34 -10.59
N ASP A 152 13.02 4.39 -9.72
CA ASP A 152 12.67 3.02 -10.10
C ASP A 152 11.16 2.82 -10.23
N ILE A 153 10.36 3.33 -9.28
CA ILE A 153 8.92 3.05 -9.19
C ILE A 153 8.01 4.13 -9.79
N PHE A 154 8.55 5.30 -10.12
CA PHE A 154 7.76 6.36 -10.76
C PHE A 154 7.72 6.15 -12.27
N PRO A 155 6.55 6.37 -12.90
CA PRO A 155 6.48 6.32 -14.35
C PRO A 155 7.23 7.50 -14.97
N LYS A 156 7.83 7.26 -16.13
CA LYS A 156 8.60 8.22 -16.94
C LYS A 156 7.85 8.53 -18.23
N ASP A 157 8.06 9.73 -18.75
CA ASP A 157 7.40 10.20 -19.96
C ASP A 157 8.19 9.81 -21.22
N TYR A 158 7.60 9.01 -22.11
CA TYR A 158 8.22 8.64 -23.39
C TYR A 158 8.58 9.85 -24.25
N TYR A 159 7.78 10.92 -24.22
CA TYR A 159 8.02 12.13 -24.99
C TYR A 159 9.36 12.76 -24.59
N LEU A 160 9.56 12.98 -23.30
CA LEU A 160 10.79 13.54 -22.77
C LEU A 160 12.00 12.65 -23.06
N ILE A 161 11.86 11.33 -22.97
CA ILE A 161 12.96 10.39 -23.27
C ILE A 161 13.27 10.35 -24.77
N SER A 162 12.27 10.41 -25.64
CA SER A 162 12.46 10.35 -27.09
C SER A 162 13.27 11.54 -27.63
N GLN A 163 13.21 12.67 -26.94
CA GLN A 163 13.93 13.91 -27.27
C GLN A 163 15.37 13.95 -26.76
N GLN A 164 15.80 12.98 -25.94
CA GLN A 164 17.16 12.98 -25.42
C GLN A 164 18.18 12.79 -26.56
N PRO A 165 19.20 13.66 -26.65
CA PRO A 165 20.13 13.66 -27.78
C PRO A 165 21.04 12.44 -27.77
N SER A 166 21.38 11.91 -26.59
CA SER A 166 22.30 10.78 -26.46
C SER A 166 21.55 9.43 -26.36
N GLN A 167 22.06 8.40 -27.04
CA GLN A 167 21.55 7.04 -26.88
C GLN A 167 21.76 6.50 -25.46
N GLN A 168 22.88 6.84 -24.83
CA GLN A 168 23.21 6.39 -23.47
C GLN A 168 22.22 6.90 -22.42
N GLU A 169 21.79 8.17 -22.49
CA GLU A 169 20.78 8.70 -21.56
C GLU A 169 19.42 8.03 -21.76
N ARG A 170 19.05 7.76 -23.02
CA ARG A 170 17.82 7.03 -23.34
C ARG A 170 17.85 5.62 -22.73
N GLU A 171 18.94 4.89 -22.93
CA GLU A 171 19.12 3.54 -22.37
C GLU A 171 19.14 3.54 -20.84
N LYS A 172 19.78 4.53 -20.20
CA LYS A 172 19.76 4.71 -18.74
C LYS A 172 18.34 4.89 -18.20
N ASN A 173 17.49 5.61 -18.95
CA ASN A 173 16.12 5.86 -18.55
C ASN A 173 15.14 4.73 -18.87
N LEU A 174 15.36 4.01 -19.97
CA LEU A 174 14.56 2.86 -20.39
C LEU A 174 14.88 1.58 -19.60
N GLY A 175 16.13 1.43 -19.17
CA GLY A 175 16.68 0.18 -18.65
C GLY A 175 16.85 -0.92 -19.71
N SER A 176 17.52 -2.00 -19.32
CA SER A 176 17.94 -3.08 -20.22
C SER A 176 17.35 -4.43 -19.80
N TYR A 177 16.63 -5.09 -20.71
CA TYR A 177 16.16 -6.46 -20.50
C TYR A 177 17.32 -7.44 -20.28
N LYS A 178 18.42 -7.29 -21.03
CA LYS A 178 19.59 -8.16 -20.91
C LYS A 178 20.22 -8.08 -19.52
N SER A 179 20.47 -6.86 -19.03
CA SER A 179 21.03 -6.66 -17.68
C SER A 179 20.09 -7.21 -16.61
N LEU A 180 18.80 -6.91 -16.71
CA LEU A 180 17.81 -7.36 -15.73
C LEU A 180 17.69 -8.90 -15.70
N TRP A 181 17.78 -9.55 -16.86
CA TRP A 181 17.74 -11.02 -16.98
C TRP A 181 18.97 -11.66 -16.34
N GLU A 182 20.17 -11.15 -16.63
CA GLU A 182 21.40 -11.68 -16.04
C GLU A 182 21.42 -11.52 -14.52
N ASP A 183 20.96 -10.37 -14.01
CA ASP A 183 20.80 -10.15 -12.57
C ASP A 183 19.77 -11.11 -11.96
N PHE A 184 18.63 -11.32 -12.63
CA PHE A 184 17.60 -12.27 -12.21
C PHE A 184 18.15 -13.69 -12.16
N LYS A 185 18.76 -14.17 -13.25
CA LYS A 185 19.33 -15.52 -13.35
C LYS A 185 20.36 -15.77 -12.26
N LYS A 186 21.28 -14.81 -12.05
CA LYS A 186 22.32 -14.91 -11.03
C LYS A 186 21.71 -15.00 -9.63
N GLU A 187 20.80 -14.10 -9.28
CA GLU A 187 20.18 -14.10 -7.95
C GLU A 187 19.28 -15.34 -7.75
N PHE A 188 18.50 -15.72 -8.77
CA PHE A 188 17.63 -16.90 -8.74
C PHE A 188 18.41 -18.19 -8.46
N ASN A 189 19.43 -18.47 -9.28
CA ASN A 189 20.21 -19.70 -9.14
C ASN A 189 21.02 -19.73 -7.84
N SER A 190 21.64 -18.62 -7.45
CA SER A 190 22.43 -18.55 -6.21
C SER A 190 21.55 -18.67 -4.96
N THR A 191 20.37 -18.04 -4.96
CA THR A 191 19.41 -18.13 -3.85
C THR A 191 18.91 -19.56 -3.71
N LEU A 192 18.36 -20.18 -4.76
CA LEU A 192 17.85 -21.55 -4.65
C LEU A 192 18.93 -22.57 -4.33
N LYS A 193 20.17 -22.42 -4.86
CA LYS A 193 21.29 -23.26 -4.45
C LYS A 193 21.64 -23.12 -2.97
N HIS A 194 21.60 -21.90 -2.43
CA HIS A 194 21.81 -21.67 -1.01
C HIS A 194 20.76 -22.43 -0.17
N PHE A 195 19.48 -22.27 -0.48
CA PHE A 195 18.41 -23.01 0.20
C PHE A 195 18.52 -24.53 0.04
N GLY A 196 18.84 -25.01 -1.16
CA GLY A 196 19.09 -26.43 -1.43
C GLY A 196 20.24 -27.00 -0.61
N PHE A 197 21.35 -26.26 -0.49
CA PHE A 197 22.49 -26.61 0.37
C PHE A 197 22.11 -26.68 1.85
N LEU A 198 21.22 -25.80 2.31
CA LEU A 198 20.67 -25.84 3.66
C LEU A 198 19.66 -26.98 3.89
N GLY A 199 19.30 -27.75 2.86
CA GLY A 199 18.30 -28.81 2.93
C GLY A 199 16.86 -28.31 2.85
N VAL A 200 16.64 -27.05 2.50
CA VAL A 200 15.31 -26.46 2.27
C VAL A 200 14.85 -26.82 0.86
N LYS A 201 14.35 -28.04 0.70
CA LYS A 201 13.84 -28.59 -0.56
C LYS A 201 12.32 -28.55 -0.61
N PHE A 202 11.76 -28.50 -1.81
CA PHE A 202 10.31 -28.43 -2.04
C PHE A 202 9.55 -29.58 -1.40
N SER A 203 10.12 -30.78 -1.38
CA SER A 203 9.54 -31.96 -0.74
C SER A 203 9.25 -31.79 0.76
N ASN A 204 10.03 -30.95 1.46
CA ASN A 204 9.93 -30.73 2.90
C ASN A 204 9.35 -29.34 3.25
N TYR A 205 9.55 -28.35 2.37
CA TYR A 205 9.18 -26.95 2.61
C TYR A 205 8.50 -26.33 1.37
N PRO A 206 7.37 -26.88 0.89
CA PRO A 206 6.75 -26.42 -0.34
C PRO A 206 6.33 -24.95 -0.29
N GLU A 207 5.81 -24.48 0.85
CA GLU A 207 5.41 -23.08 1.05
C GLU A 207 6.60 -22.10 0.96
N LYS A 208 7.72 -22.41 1.62
CA LYS A 208 8.92 -21.57 1.58
C LYS A 208 9.52 -21.49 0.19
N VAL A 209 9.70 -22.64 -0.47
CA VAL A 209 10.31 -22.69 -1.81
C VAL A 209 9.43 -21.95 -2.81
N PHE A 210 8.11 -22.11 -2.71
CA PHE A 210 7.16 -21.37 -3.53
C PHE A 210 7.27 -19.85 -3.30
N GLU A 211 7.30 -19.40 -2.04
CA GLU A 211 7.35 -17.97 -1.71
C GLU A 211 8.68 -17.32 -2.13
N ILE A 212 9.80 -18.04 -2.07
CA ILE A 212 11.10 -17.58 -2.60
C ILE A 212 11.00 -17.29 -4.10
N ILE A 213 10.47 -18.25 -4.87
CA ILE A 213 10.29 -18.10 -6.32
C ILE A 213 9.33 -16.97 -6.63
N TYR A 214 8.20 -16.90 -5.92
CA TYR A 214 7.22 -15.83 -6.04
C TYR A 214 7.85 -14.44 -5.85
N ASN A 215 8.67 -14.25 -4.80
CA ASN A 215 9.30 -12.97 -4.51
C ASN A 215 10.45 -12.62 -5.47
N LEU A 216 11.18 -13.62 -5.97
CA LEU A 216 12.18 -13.41 -7.04
C LEU A 216 11.49 -12.94 -8.32
N LEU A 217 10.40 -13.58 -8.72
CA LEU A 217 9.60 -13.15 -9.87
C LEU A 217 9.00 -11.76 -9.63
N TYR A 218 8.48 -11.48 -8.43
CA TYR A 218 7.97 -10.16 -8.10
C TYR A 218 9.05 -9.09 -8.28
N LYS A 219 10.21 -9.28 -7.67
CA LYS A 219 11.33 -8.32 -7.71
C LYS A 219 11.81 -8.01 -9.13
N TYR A 220 11.85 -8.99 -10.02
CA TYR A 220 12.45 -8.84 -11.34
C TYR A 220 11.46 -8.64 -12.49
N THR A 221 10.19 -8.99 -12.31
CA THR A 221 9.18 -8.95 -13.39
C THR A 221 8.03 -7.99 -13.13
N TRP A 222 8.05 -7.22 -12.04
CA TRP A 222 7.03 -6.20 -11.72
C TRP A 222 6.88 -5.09 -12.78
N CYS A 223 7.95 -4.77 -13.51
CA CYS A 223 7.98 -3.74 -14.56
C CYS A 223 8.17 -4.31 -15.98
N VAL A 224 8.12 -5.64 -16.14
CA VAL A 224 8.16 -6.31 -17.44
C VAL A 224 6.72 -6.45 -17.92
N PRO A 225 6.34 -5.99 -19.13
CA PRO A 225 4.98 -6.13 -19.63
C PRO A 225 4.66 -7.60 -19.97
N ALA A 226 3.52 -8.11 -19.50
CA ALA A 226 3.06 -9.48 -19.76
C ALA A 226 2.82 -9.74 -21.25
N SER A 227 2.36 -8.73 -21.98
CA SER A 227 2.17 -8.79 -23.42
C SER A 227 2.50 -7.43 -24.02
N THR A 228 3.02 -7.41 -25.24
CA THR A 228 3.44 -6.19 -25.96
C THR A 228 2.80 -6.18 -27.33
N TYR A 229 2.90 -5.06 -28.06
CA TYR A 229 2.36 -4.94 -29.42
C TYR A 229 2.66 -6.18 -30.27
N ASP A 230 1.60 -6.77 -30.81
CA ASP A 230 1.68 -7.93 -31.67
C ASP A 230 1.64 -7.47 -33.13
N ASN A 231 2.83 -7.33 -33.74
CA ASN A 231 2.99 -7.04 -35.16
C ASN A 231 2.27 -8.04 -36.07
N THR A 232 2.08 -9.29 -35.61
CA THR A 232 1.58 -10.39 -36.44
C THR A 232 0.05 -10.44 -36.51
N ASN A 233 -0.63 -10.12 -35.42
CA ASN A 233 -2.10 -10.14 -35.36
C ASN A 233 -2.75 -8.74 -35.47
N LYS A 234 -1.95 -7.66 -35.58
CA LYS A 234 -2.42 -6.26 -35.57
C LYS A 234 -3.33 -5.92 -34.36
N ASN A 235 -3.19 -6.67 -33.28
CA ASN A 235 -3.94 -6.43 -32.05
C ASN A 235 -3.18 -5.43 -31.19
N ASN A 236 -3.83 -4.28 -30.95
CA ASN A 236 -3.32 -3.23 -30.10
C ASN A 236 -3.94 -3.37 -28.70
N HIS A 237 -3.17 -3.88 -27.75
CA HIS A 237 -3.51 -3.77 -26.34
C HIS A 237 -2.48 -2.88 -25.64
N TYR A 238 -2.98 -2.05 -24.73
CA TYR A 238 -2.15 -1.18 -23.91
C TYR A 238 -1.42 -2.03 -22.85
N PRO A 239 -0.07 -2.10 -22.84
CA PRO A 239 0.67 -3.07 -22.04
C PRO A 239 0.84 -2.58 -20.59
N ASP A 240 -0.25 -2.58 -19.82
CA ASP A 240 -0.31 -2.11 -18.43
C ASP A 240 -0.37 -3.20 -17.35
N VAL A 241 -0.36 -4.46 -17.77
CA VAL A 241 -0.28 -5.60 -16.86
C VAL A 241 1.15 -6.11 -16.83
N SER A 242 1.72 -6.19 -15.62
CA SER A 242 3.06 -6.75 -15.43
C SER A 242 3.07 -8.25 -15.63
N LEU A 243 4.20 -8.79 -16.08
CA LEU A 243 4.42 -10.23 -16.22
C LEU A 243 4.23 -10.93 -14.88
N PHE A 244 4.66 -10.30 -13.79
CA PHE A 244 4.41 -10.81 -12.44
C PHE A 244 2.92 -10.94 -12.13
N ASP A 245 2.14 -9.87 -12.29
CA ASP A 245 0.72 -9.86 -11.95
C ASP A 245 -0.06 -10.86 -12.82
N HIS A 246 0.27 -10.95 -14.11
CA HIS A 246 -0.31 -11.95 -15.02
C HIS A 246 0.03 -13.38 -14.60
N SER A 247 1.31 -13.70 -14.39
CA SER A 247 1.75 -15.02 -13.93
C SER A 247 1.13 -15.40 -12.59
N ARG A 248 0.99 -14.45 -11.67
CA ARG A 248 0.35 -14.66 -10.35
C ARG A 248 -1.12 -15.03 -10.49
N VAL A 249 -1.89 -14.28 -11.30
CA VAL A 249 -3.31 -14.57 -11.53
C VAL A 249 -3.46 -15.94 -12.20
N LEU A 250 -2.66 -16.23 -13.23
CA LEU A 250 -2.71 -17.51 -13.91
C LEU A 250 -2.39 -18.67 -12.96
N SER A 251 -1.37 -18.52 -12.12
CA SER A 251 -1.02 -19.48 -11.08
C SER A 251 -2.21 -19.81 -10.16
N ALA A 252 -2.93 -18.78 -9.70
CA ALA A 252 -4.12 -18.95 -8.89
C ALA A 252 -5.24 -19.67 -9.65
N VAL A 253 -5.57 -19.23 -10.87
CA VAL A 253 -6.63 -19.84 -11.70
C VAL A 253 -6.29 -21.30 -12.04
N ALA A 254 -5.04 -21.60 -12.38
CA ALA A 254 -4.60 -22.97 -12.68
C ALA A 254 -4.78 -23.90 -11.47
N SER A 255 -4.44 -23.44 -10.26
CA SER A 255 -4.66 -24.21 -9.04
C SER A 255 -6.15 -24.48 -8.78
N ILE A 256 -7.02 -23.50 -9.04
CA ILE A 256 -8.48 -23.62 -8.90
C ILE A 256 -9.05 -24.64 -9.89
N LEU A 257 -8.68 -24.53 -11.17
CA LEU A 257 -9.14 -25.45 -12.19
C LEU A 257 -8.69 -26.89 -11.89
N TYR A 258 -7.47 -27.07 -11.39
CA TYR A 258 -6.96 -28.37 -10.97
C TYR A 258 -7.73 -28.93 -9.77
N ASP A 259 -7.99 -28.13 -8.72
CA ASP A 259 -8.73 -28.59 -7.55
C ASP A 259 -10.19 -28.93 -7.88
N TYR A 260 -10.84 -28.15 -8.76
CA TYR A 260 -12.24 -28.32 -9.11
C TYR A 260 -12.50 -29.47 -10.11
N PHE A 261 -11.75 -29.50 -11.23
CA PHE A 261 -11.97 -30.47 -12.30
C PHE A 261 -11.10 -31.73 -12.16
N GLY A 262 -9.98 -31.64 -11.43
CA GLY A 262 -9.00 -32.72 -11.37
C GLY A 262 -8.37 -33.02 -12.73
N ILE A 263 -7.78 -34.22 -12.84
CA ILE A 263 -7.06 -34.67 -14.04
C ILE A 263 -8.00 -35.36 -15.06
N ASN A 264 -9.14 -35.88 -14.61
CA ASN A 264 -9.98 -36.80 -15.41
C ASN A 264 -11.25 -36.14 -15.97
N ARG A 265 -11.61 -34.92 -15.55
CA ARG A 265 -12.83 -34.24 -15.98
C ARG A 265 -12.50 -33.22 -17.07
N ASN A 266 -13.34 -33.16 -18.10
CA ASN A 266 -13.26 -32.07 -19.08
C ASN A 266 -13.62 -30.75 -18.40
N ILE A 267 -12.86 -29.70 -18.72
CA ILE A 267 -13.07 -28.36 -18.18
C ILE A 267 -14.26 -27.72 -18.89
N ASP A 268 -15.38 -27.59 -18.18
CA ASP A 268 -16.52 -26.79 -18.62
C ASP A 268 -16.27 -25.33 -18.23
N ASN A 269 -16.20 -24.47 -19.25
CA ASN A 269 -15.93 -23.05 -19.08
C ASN A 269 -17.10 -22.30 -18.41
N GLN A 270 -18.32 -22.85 -18.42
CA GLN A 270 -19.53 -22.21 -17.89
C GLN A 270 -19.87 -22.66 -16.46
N GLU A 271 -19.28 -23.76 -16.00
CA GLU A 271 -19.49 -24.26 -14.64
C GLU A 271 -18.88 -23.27 -13.63
N LYS A 272 -19.63 -22.96 -12.58
CA LYS A 272 -19.22 -22.05 -11.51
C LYS A 272 -18.15 -22.70 -10.64
N SER A 273 -16.93 -22.76 -11.17
CA SER A 273 -15.79 -23.43 -10.54
C SER A 273 -14.97 -22.52 -9.63
N ILE A 274 -15.25 -21.21 -9.60
CA ILE A 274 -14.52 -20.23 -8.79
C ILE A 274 -15.40 -19.72 -7.66
N LEU A 275 -14.86 -19.74 -6.44
CA LEU A 275 -15.39 -19.09 -5.26
C LEU A 275 -14.46 -17.94 -4.88
N HIS A 276 -14.97 -16.71 -4.93
CA HIS A 276 -14.23 -15.51 -4.53
C HIS A 276 -14.76 -15.00 -3.20
N LEU A 277 -13.84 -14.90 -2.26
CA LEU A 277 -14.05 -14.40 -0.91
C LEU A 277 -13.46 -12.99 -0.81
N LYS A 278 -14.26 -12.03 -0.34
CA LYS A 278 -13.82 -10.70 0.07
C LYS A 278 -14.12 -10.51 1.55
N VAL A 279 -13.11 -10.17 2.34
CA VAL A 279 -13.25 -9.97 3.78
C VAL A 279 -12.80 -8.56 4.14
N ASP A 280 -13.62 -7.86 4.90
CA ASP A 280 -13.36 -6.53 5.47
C ASP A 280 -13.28 -6.64 6.99
N ILE A 281 -12.16 -6.20 7.54
CA ILE A 281 -11.93 -6.14 8.98
C ILE A 281 -12.45 -4.77 9.45
N SER A 282 -13.52 -4.82 10.22
CA SER A 282 -14.20 -3.64 10.72
C SER A 282 -13.72 -3.24 12.11
N GLY A 283 -13.90 -1.95 12.46
CA GLY A 283 -13.55 -1.42 13.80
C GLY A 283 -12.13 -0.89 13.94
N ILE A 284 -11.33 -0.95 12.87
CA ILE A 284 -9.90 -0.58 12.82
C ILE A 284 -9.61 0.79 13.44
N GLN A 285 -10.31 1.85 13.00
CA GLN A 285 -10.02 3.20 13.45
C GLN A 285 -10.28 3.37 14.96
N ASN A 286 -11.42 2.89 15.44
CA ASN A 286 -11.76 2.94 16.86
C ASN A 286 -10.76 2.15 17.70
N PHE A 287 -10.36 0.97 17.22
CA PHE A 287 -9.37 0.13 17.89
C PHE A 287 -8.01 0.84 18.03
N ILE A 288 -7.49 1.41 16.93
CA ILE A 288 -6.18 2.08 16.92
C ILE A 288 -6.16 3.26 17.90
N TYR A 289 -7.17 4.15 17.82
CA TYR A 289 -7.11 5.45 18.52
C TYR A 289 -7.62 5.44 19.98
N THR A 290 -8.20 4.34 20.48
CA THR A 290 -8.72 4.26 21.86
C THR A 290 -7.61 4.06 22.90
N VAL A 291 -6.78 5.09 23.10
CA VAL A 291 -5.68 5.13 24.09
C VAL A 291 -5.72 6.47 24.84
N TYR A 292 -5.80 6.42 26.17
CA TYR A 292 -6.07 7.60 27.01
C TYR A 292 -4.88 8.05 27.87
N LYS A 293 -4.02 7.13 28.32
CA LYS A 293 -2.85 7.44 29.16
C LYS A 293 -1.55 6.89 28.59
N ARG A 294 -0.41 7.43 29.05
CA ARG A 294 0.94 7.00 28.63
C ARG A 294 1.16 5.51 28.94
N PRO A 295 1.91 4.75 28.10
CA PRO A 295 2.73 5.19 26.96
C PRO A 295 1.99 5.19 25.61
N VAL A 296 1.36 6.32 25.25
CA VAL A 296 0.42 6.44 24.12
C VAL A 296 1.08 6.09 22.78
N ALA A 297 2.24 6.65 22.48
CA ALA A 297 2.89 6.48 21.18
C ALA A 297 3.26 5.01 20.89
N LYS A 298 3.79 4.28 21.89
CA LYS A 298 4.18 2.87 21.71
C LYS A 298 2.94 2.01 21.43
N ILE A 299 1.90 2.15 22.26
CA ILE A 299 0.65 1.38 22.10
C ILE A 299 -0.03 1.69 20.77
N LEU A 300 -0.10 2.97 20.38
CA LEU A 300 -0.71 3.40 19.12
C LEU A 300 -0.02 2.76 17.91
N ARG A 301 1.31 2.75 17.88
CA ARG A 301 2.09 2.08 16.83
C ARG A 301 1.87 0.58 16.84
N GLY A 302 1.90 -0.05 18.02
CA GLY A 302 1.66 -1.48 18.15
C GLY A 302 0.30 -1.89 17.62
N ARG A 303 -0.75 -1.14 17.95
CA ARG A 303 -2.11 -1.36 17.45
C ARG A 303 -2.24 -1.18 15.94
N SER A 304 -1.67 -0.10 15.42
CA SER A 304 -1.69 0.19 13.98
C SER A 304 -1.01 -0.92 13.17
N PHE A 305 0.20 -1.30 13.58
CA PHE A 305 0.94 -2.39 12.95
C PHE A 305 0.20 -3.73 13.08
N PHE A 306 -0.37 -4.02 14.25
CA PHE A 306 -1.15 -5.24 14.45
C PHE A 306 -2.33 -5.32 13.48
N VAL A 307 -3.09 -4.24 13.33
CA VAL A 307 -4.21 -4.22 12.39
C VAL A 307 -3.74 -4.34 10.93
N ALA A 308 -2.62 -3.71 10.57
CA ALA A 308 -2.03 -3.86 9.24
C ALA A 308 -1.56 -5.30 8.95
N LEU A 309 -1.25 -6.10 9.99
CA LEU A 309 -0.91 -7.52 9.86
C LEU A 309 -2.13 -8.44 9.73
N LEU A 310 -3.30 -8.05 10.24
CA LEU A 310 -4.46 -8.94 10.30
C LEU A 310 -4.88 -9.50 8.92
N PRO A 311 -4.97 -8.69 7.84
CA PRO A 311 -5.26 -9.21 6.50
C PRO A 311 -4.29 -10.32 6.07
N ASP A 312 -2.99 -10.16 6.33
CA ASP A 312 -1.99 -11.16 5.96
C ASP A 312 -2.10 -12.44 6.78
N VAL A 313 -2.25 -12.31 8.11
CA VAL A 313 -2.33 -13.47 9.00
C VAL A 313 -3.57 -14.29 8.66
N PHE A 314 -4.73 -13.64 8.53
CA PHE A 314 -6.00 -14.32 8.26
C PHE A 314 -6.05 -14.91 6.85
N SER A 315 -5.59 -14.17 5.84
CA SER A 315 -5.58 -14.69 4.46
C SER A 315 -4.61 -15.87 4.31
N ARG A 316 -3.40 -15.79 4.89
CA ARG A 316 -2.42 -16.90 4.90
C ARG A 316 -2.94 -18.11 5.67
N TYR A 317 -3.63 -17.89 6.79
CA TYR A 317 -4.29 -18.96 7.54
C TYR A 317 -5.32 -19.68 6.66
N ILE A 318 -6.18 -18.95 5.96
CA ILE A 318 -7.23 -19.53 5.11
C ILE A 318 -6.60 -20.31 3.95
N VAL A 319 -5.73 -19.71 3.14
CA VAL A 319 -5.20 -20.39 1.94
C VAL A 319 -4.38 -21.62 2.31
N ARG A 320 -3.60 -21.57 3.41
CA ARG A 320 -2.81 -22.72 3.88
C ARG A 320 -3.69 -23.89 4.28
N ASN A 321 -4.75 -23.64 5.05
CA ASN A 321 -5.66 -24.70 5.50
C ASN A 321 -6.53 -25.26 4.36
N LEU A 322 -6.72 -24.49 3.29
CA LEU A 322 -7.35 -24.97 2.05
C LEU A 322 -6.36 -25.66 1.09
N GLY A 323 -5.04 -25.62 1.36
CA GLY A 323 -4.01 -26.22 0.50
C GLY A 323 -3.58 -25.37 -0.71
N TYR A 324 -3.93 -24.09 -0.72
CA TYR A 324 -3.61 -23.12 -1.77
C TYR A 324 -2.36 -22.30 -1.44
N THR A 325 -1.84 -21.61 -2.46
CA THR A 325 -0.62 -20.80 -2.33
C THR A 325 -0.96 -19.32 -2.13
N ILE A 326 0.07 -18.51 -1.83
CA ILE A 326 -0.05 -17.05 -1.74
C ILE A 326 -0.59 -16.39 -3.02
N THR A 327 -0.50 -17.02 -4.20
CA THR A 327 -1.06 -16.44 -5.44
C THR A 327 -2.57 -16.34 -5.43
N ASN A 328 -3.25 -17.17 -4.63
CA ASN A 328 -4.70 -17.15 -4.44
C ASN A 328 -5.19 -15.97 -3.58
N ILE A 329 -4.27 -15.21 -2.95
CA ILE A 329 -4.57 -13.96 -2.26
C ILE A 329 -4.41 -12.82 -3.29
N LEU A 330 -5.53 -12.33 -3.81
CA LEU A 330 -5.53 -11.28 -4.85
C LEU A 330 -5.16 -9.90 -4.28
N TYR A 331 -5.60 -9.64 -3.05
CA TYR A 331 -5.36 -8.41 -2.32
C TYR A 331 -5.28 -8.69 -0.81
N SER A 332 -4.41 -7.97 -0.11
CA SER A 332 -4.25 -8.00 1.35
C SER A 332 -3.65 -6.66 1.80
N GLY A 333 -4.47 -5.77 2.36
CA GLY A 333 -4.08 -4.41 2.76
C GLY A 333 -5.28 -3.60 3.24
N GLY A 334 -5.06 -2.50 3.96
CA GLY A 334 -6.15 -1.60 4.36
C GLY A 334 -7.24 -2.22 5.24
N GLY A 335 -6.96 -3.34 5.91
CA GLY A 335 -7.99 -4.10 6.63
C GLY A 335 -8.86 -5.00 5.74
N VAL A 336 -8.61 -5.07 4.44
CA VAL A 336 -9.36 -5.90 3.49
C VAL A 336 -8.45 -6.96 2.90
N PHE A 337 -8.98 -8.16 2.65
CA PHE A 337 -8.31 -9.16 1.82
C PHE A 337 -9.29 -9.88 0.90
N GLU A 338 -8.77 -10.33 -0.24
CA GLU A 338 -9.52 -11.04 -1.27
C GLU A 338 -8.82 -12.34 -1.64
N ILE A 339 -9.57 -13.44 -1.66
CA ILE A 339 -9.08 -14.80 -1.95
C ILE A 339 -9.95 -15.44 -3.03
N ILE A 340 -9.32 -16.16 -3.96
CA ILE A 340 -10.02 -17.04 -4.92
C ILE A 340 -9.61 -18.50 -4.73
N VAL A 341 -10.59 -19.39 -4.63
CA VAL A 341 -10.41 -20.85 -4.48
C VAL A 341 -11.42 -21.61 -5.35
N ALA A 342 -11.26 -22.92 -5.47
CA ALA A 342 -12.24 -23.75 -6.16
C ALA A 342 -13.56 -23.82 -5.40
N ASN A 343 -14.66 -23.72 -6.15
CA ASN A 343 -16.03 -23.74 -5.63
C ASN A 343 -16.52 -25.17 -5.30
N THR A 344 -15.74 -25.95 -4.54
CA THR A 344 -16.12 -27.29 -4.11
C THR A 344 -16.89 -27.23 -2.79
N GLU A 345 -17.78 -28.19 -2.53
CA GLU A 345 -18.47 -28.26 -1.24
C GLU A 345 -17.48 -28.45 -0.08
N GLU A 346 -16.40 -29.22 -0.30
CA GLU A 346 -15.29 -29.36 0.66
C GLU A 346 -14.67 -28.01 1.05
N ASN A 347 -14.39 -27.15 0.06
CA ASN A 347 -13.80 -25.83 0.32
C ASN A 347 -14.80 -24.89 1.00
N LYS A 348 -16.09 -24.96 0.66
CA LYS A 348 -17.14 -24.16 1.33
C LYS A 348 -17.29 -24.52 2.80
N GLU A 349 -17.33 -25.81 3.13
CA GLU A 349 -17.42 -26.31 4.50
C GLU A 349 -16.20 -25.88 5.31
N LYS A 350 -14.98 -26.14 4.80
CA LYS A 350 -13.74 -25.70 5.43
C LYS A 350 -13.70 -24.20 5.64
N LEU A 351 -14.11 -23.41 4.65
CA LEU A 351 -14.08 -21.95 4.75
C LEU A 351 -15.00 -21.43 5.87
N LYS A 352 -16.18 -22.02 6.03
CA LYS A 352 -17.09 -21.68 7.14
C LYS A 352 -16.42 -21.90 8.50
N ASP A 353 -15.76 -23.04 8.68
CA ASP A 353 -15.05 -23.36 9.93
C ASP A 353 -13.87 -22.42 10.18
N LEU A 354 -13.07 -22.14 9.14
CA LEU A 354 -11.93 -21.23 9.23
C LEU A 354 -12.35 -19.80 9.59
N LEU A 355 -13.44 -19.30 9.00
CA LEU A 355 -14.00 -17.98 9.33
C LEU A 355 -14.53 -17.94 10.77
N ALA A 356 -15.21 -19.01 11.23
CA ALA A 356 -15.67 -19.10 12.61
C ALA A 356 -14.50 -19.04 13.59
N LYS A 357 -13.39 -19.74 13.33
CA LYS A 357 -12.19 -19.69 14.18
C LYS A 357 -11.56 -18.30 14.27
N ILE A 358 -11.55 -17.56 13.16
CA ILE A 358 -11.07 -16.17 13.18
C ILE A 358 -12.01 -15.28 14.01
N GLU A 359 -13.33 -15.42 13.85
CA GLU A 359 -14.30 -14.70 14.68
C GLU A 359 -14.16 -15.06 16.17
N GLU A 360 -13.98 -16.34 16.51
CA GLU A 360 -13.78 -16.80 17.89
C GLU A 360 -12.51 -16.19 18.51
N TYR A 361 -11.42 -16.12 17.74
CA TYR A 361 -10.19 -15.44 18.15
C TYR A 361 -10.44 -13.94 18.41
N LEU A 362 -11.09 -13.24 17.48
CA LEU A 362 -11.35 -11.79 17.61
C LEU A 362 -12.27 -11.47 18.80
N LEU A 363 -13.29 -12.29 19.05
CA LEU A 363 -14.18 -12.14 20.21
C LEU A 363 -13.44 -12.41 21.53
N THR A 364 -12.60 -13.44 21.55
CA THR A 364 -11.84 -13.81 22.76
C THR A 364 -10.79 -12.76 23.11
N GLU A 365 -10.04 -12.26 22.12
CA GLU A 365 -8.89 -11.39 22.36
C GLU A 365 -9.24 -9.90 22.44
N PHE A 366 -10.26 -9.47 21.71
CA PHE A 366 -10.58 -8.05 21.53
C PHE A 366 -12.04 -7.70 21.86
N GLU A 367 -12.78 -8.62 22.49
CA GLU A 367 -14.16 -8.40 22.97
C GLU A 367 -15.11 -7.85 21.90
N GLY A 368 -14.83 -8.12 20.62
CA GLY A 368 -15.61 -7.64 19.47
C GLY A 368 -15.33 -6.20 19.02
N GLU A 369 -14.29 -5.52 19.52
CA GLU A 369 -13.85 -4.21 19.00
C GLU A 369 -13.44 -4.29 17.52
N ILE A 370 -12.91 -5.45 17.12
CA ILE A 370 -12.59 -5.80 15.75
C ILE A 370 -13.48 -6.98 15.34
N GLY A 371 -14.05 -6.93 14.15
CA GLY A 371 -14.88 -8.01 13.63
C GLY A 371 -14.76 -8.16 12.12
N LEU A 372 -15.18 -9.30 11.59
CA LEU A 372 -15.15 -9.59 10.16
C LEU A 372 -16.50 -9.28 9.49
N SER A 373 -16.41 -8.76 8.28
CA SER A 373 -17.52 -8.72 7.32
C SER A 373 -17.09 -9.53 6.10
N VAL A 374 -17.94 -10.45 5.65
CA VAL A 374 -17.60 -11.40 4.59
C VAL A 374 -18.57 -11.29 3.44
N GLY A 375 -18.05 -11.14 2.23
CA GLY A 375 -18.76 -11.30 0.97
C GLY A 375 -18.19 -12.48 0.19
N MET A 376 -19.06 -13.34 -0.34
CA MET A 376 -18.68 -14.46 -1.20
C MET A 376 -19.44 -14.40 -2.51
N TYR A 377 -18.83 -14.78 -3.62
CA TYR A 377 -19.50 -14.88 -4.90
C TYR A 377 -18.98 -16.07 -5.71
N GLU A 378 -19.91 -16.81 -6.32
CA GLU A 378 -19.64 -18.00 -7.12
C GLU A 378 -19.85 -17.70 -8.61
N TYR A 379 -18.84 -17.95 -9.43
CA TYR A 379 -18.85 -17.60 -10.84
C TYR A 379 -17.99 -18.54 -11.69
N SER A 380 -18.13 -18.46 -13.01
CA SER A 380 -17.40 -19.32 -13.95
C SER A 380 -16.09 -18.66 -14.39
N PRO A 381 -15.10 -19.44 -14.87
CA PRO A 381 -13.84 -18.86 -15.35
C PRO A 381 -14.01 -17.85 -16.48
N THR A 382 -15.11 -17.91 -17.25
CA THR A 382 -15.40 -16.88 -18.27
C THR A 382 -15.78 -15.53 -17.69
N ASP A 383 -16.19 -15.45 -16.43
CA ASP A 383 -16.51 -14.19 -15.76
C ASP A 383 -15.24 -13.41 -15.34
N LEU A 384 -14.06 -14.04 -15.42
CA LEU A 384 -12.76 -13.36 -15.27
C LEU A 384 -12.43 -12.46 -16.48
N SER A 385 -13.17 -12.59 -17.58
CA SER A 385 -12.89 -11.85 -18.80
C SER A 385 -13.18 -10.35 -18.70
N VAL A 386 -12.52 -9.58 -19.56
CA VAL A 386 -12.87 -8.17 -19.80
C VAL A 386 -14.35 -8.05 -20.15
N GLY A 387 -15.03 -7.11 -19.49
CA GLY A 387 -16.47 -6.84 -19.65
C GLY A 387 -17.34 -7.56 -18.61
N ASN A 388 -16.91 -8.71 -18.09
CA ASN A 388 -17.67 -9.48 -17.10
C ASN A 388 -17.15 -9.28 -15.68
N TYR A 389 -15.83 -9.13 -15.50
CA TYR A 389 -15.24 -9.04 -14.16
C TYR A 389 -15.72 -7.83 -13.34
N GLY A 390 -16.15 -6.74 -13.99
CA GLY A 390 -16.79 -5.62 -13.30
C GLY A 390 -18.07 -6.03 -12.55
N GLN A 391 -18.87 -6.95 -13.11
CA GLN A 391 -20.06 -7.48 -12.45
C GLN A 391 -19.71 -8.38 -11.26
N VAL A 392 -18.62 -9.16 -11.38
CA VAL A 392 -18.08 -9.96 -10.26
C VAL A 392 -17.74 -9.04 -9.09
N LEU A 393 -17.00 -7.96 -9.33
CA LEU A 393 -16.65 -6.98 -8.28
C LEU A 393 -17.88 -6.30 -7.68
N GLN A 394 -18.86 -5.94 -8.51
CA GLN A 394 -20.12 -5.37 -8.02
C GLN A 394 -20.84 -6.35 -7.09
N LYS A 395 -21.01 -7.61 -7.50
CA LYS A 395 -21.68 -8.65 -6.70
C LYS A 395 -20.95 -8.95 -5.40
N LEU A 396 -19.61 -8.97 -5.44
CA LEU A 396 -18.79 -9.13 -4.24
C LEU A 396 -18.97 -7.98 -3.25
N ASN A 397 -18.99 -6.74 -3.74
CA ASN A 397 -19.21 -5.57 -2.88
C ASN A 397 -20.64 -5.55 -2.31
N GLU A 398 -21.66 -5.88 -3.12
CA GLU A 398 -23.05 -6.04 -2.64
C GLU A 398 -23.13 -7.10 -1.52
N ASN A 399 -22.47 -8.25 -1.70
CA ASN A 399 -22.46 -9.33 -0.70
C ASN A 399 -21.67 -8.93 0.55
N LEU A 400 -20.56 -8.21 0.40
CA LEU A 400 -19.79 -7.68 1.52
C LEU A 400 -20.61 -6.67 2.35
N ASP A 401 -21.34 -5.77 1.69
CA ASP A 401 -22.18 -4.78 2.36
C ASP A 401 -23.35 -5.43 3.12
N ASN A 402 -23.88 -6.54 2.61
CA ASN A 402 -24.81 -7.39 3.35
C ASN A 402 -24.12 -8.05 4.57
N GLY A 403 -22.89 -8.54 4.39
CA GLY A 403 -22.05 -9.09 5.45
C GLY A 403 -21.78 -8.10 6.59
N LYS A 404 -21.55 -6.82 6.27
CA LYS A 404 -21.33 -5.74 7.27
C LYS A 404 -22.51 -5.57 8.24
N ARG A 405 -23.72 -5.97 7.83
CA ARG A 405 -24.94 -5.90 8.65
C ARG A 405 -25.14 -7.14 9.54
N ARG A 406 -24.32 -8.19 9.37
CA ARG A 406 -24.46 -9.50 10.04
C ARG A 406 -23.13 -9.96 10.66
N LYS A 407 -22.46 -9.07 11.38
CA LYS A 407 -21.17 -9.39 12.02
C LYS A 407 -21.34 -10.49 13.07
N PHE A 408 -20.31 -11.33 13.22
CA PHE A 408 -20.26 -12.44 14.17
C PHE A 408 -21.36 -13.48 13.99
N ILE A 409 -21.97 -13.59 12.81
CA ILE A 409 -23.10 -14.50 12.58
C ILE A 409 -22.74 -15.96 12.84
N ASN A 410 -21.47 -16.34 12.63
CA ASN A 410 -21.01 -17.72 12.83
C ASN A 410 -20.78 -18.04 14.31
N THR A 411 -20.59 -17.03 15.15
CA THR A 411 -20.16 -17.15 16.55
C THR A 411 -21.13 -16.51 17.55
N ILE A 412 -22.22 -15.91 17.09
CA ILE A 412 -23.16 -15.12 17.91
C ILE A 412 -23.72 -15.90 19.10
N THR A 413 -23.93 -17.21 18.93
CA THR A 413 -24.47 -18.10 19.97
C THR A 413 -23.50 -18.32 21.13
N LYS A 414 -22.19 -18.18 20.89
CA LYS A 414 -21.12 -18.31 21.89
C LYS A 414 -20.50 -16.96 22.28
N ALA A 415 -20.95 -15.84 21.72
CA ALA A 415 -20.26 -14.56 21.84
C ALA A 415 -20.06 -14.12 23.30
N VAL A 416 -21.07 -14.27 24.15
CA VAL A 416 -20.99 -13.90 25.58
C VAL A 416 -19.94 -14.75 26.31
N GLU A 417 -19.85 -16.04 26.00
CA GLU A 417 -18.85 -16.93 26.59
C GLU A 417 -17.43 -16.51 26.15
N LEU A 418 -17.24 -16.28 24.86
CA LEU A 418 -15.95 -15.93 24.27
C LEU A 418 -15.42 -14.59 24.80
N ILE A 419 -16.27 -13.56 24.85
CA ILE A 419 -15.91 -12.23 25.38
C ILE A 419 -15.48 -12.31 26.84
N ASN A 420 -16.15 -13.14 27.65
CA ASN A 420 -15.83 -13.25 29.08
C ASN A 420 -14.67 -14.23 29.37
N LYS A 421 -14.15 -14.94 28.36
CA LYS A 421 -13.16 -16.01 28.55
C LYS A 421 -11.89 -15.50 29.25
N ARG A 422 -11.31 -14.40 28.78
CA ARG A 422 -10.09 -13.81 29.38
C ARG A 422 -10.35 -13.24 30.78
N THR A 423 -11.48 -12.55 30.94
CA THR A 423 -11.79 -11.84 32.18
C THR A 423 -12.30 -12.75 33.29
N SER A 424 -12.74 -13.98 32.96
CA SER A 424 -13.19 -14.98 33.93
C SER A 424 -12.08 -15.43 34.90
N GLN A 425 -10.82 -15.34 34.47
CA GLN A 425 -9.66 -15.77 35.25
C GLN A 425 -9.15 -14.68 36.23
N LEU A 426 -9.58 -13.43 36.05
CA LEU A 426 -9.16 -12.31 36.88
C LEU A 426 -9.87 -12.34 38.23
N LYS A 427 -9.12 -12.18 39.33
CA LYS A 427 -9.66 -12.18 40.69
C LYS A 427 -10.32 -10.84 41.05
N GLN A 428 -9.49 -9.79 41.16
CA GLN A 428 -9.93 -8.42 41.48
C GLN A 428 -9.87 -7.60 40.21
N LYS A 429 -11.03 -7.22 39.65
CA LYS A 429 -11.14 -6.64 38.31
C LYS A 429 -11.22 -5.13 38.38
N GLN A 430 -10.45 -4.45 37.54
CA GLN A 430 -10.59 -3.02 37.24
C GLN A 430 -10.50 -2.78 35.73
N LEU A 431 -11.01 -1.65 35.25
CA LEU A 431 -10.74 -1.21 33.88
C LEU A 431 -9.28 -0.82 33.74
N CYS A 432 -8.64 -1.26 32.65
CA CYS A 432 -7.27 -0.86 32.31
C CYS A 432 -7.12 0.66 32.35
N PRO A 433 -6.21 1.23 33.16
CA PRO A 433 -6.02 2.67 33.28
C PRO A 433 -5.67 3.38 31.95
N THR A 434 -5.10 2.61 31.00
CA THR A 434 -4.55 3.11 29.75
C THR A 434 -5.53 3.09 28.58
N CYS A 435 -6.16 1.95 28.28
CA CYS A 435 -7.17 1.88 27.20
C CYS A 435 -8.60 2.12 27.69
N ARG A 436 -8.90 1.90 28.97
CA ARG A 436 -10.26 1.96 29.56
C ARG A 436 -11.29 1.07 28.85
N THR A 437 -10.83 0.09 28.08
CA THR A 437 -11.69 -0.89 27.40
C THR A 437 -11.67 -2.22 28.14
N TYR A 438 -10.49 -2.83 28.27
CA TYR A 438 -10.35 -4.19 28.80
C TYR A 438 -10.21 -4.20 30.32
N LEU A 439 -10.66 -5.30 30.94
CA LEU A 439 -10.44 -5.55 32.36
C LEU A 439 -9.02 -6.08 32.61
N THR A 440 -8.44 -5.70 33.74
CA THR A 440 -7.13 -6.18 34.25
C THR A 440 -7.21 -6.38 35.77
N GLU A 441 -6.21 -7.04 36.36
CA GLU A 441 -6.12 -7.17 37.81
C GLU A 441 -5.88 -5.80 38.48
N GLU A 442 -6.45 -5.63 39.67
CA GLU A 442 -6.22 -4.46 40.50
C GLU A 442 -4.72 -4.30 40.81
N GLY A 443 -4.18 -3.09 40.61
CA GLY A 443 -2.75 -2.78 40.71
C GLY A 443 -1.96 -2.81 39.39
N ASN A 444 -2.48 -3.45 38.33
CA ASN A 444 -1.81 -3.41 37.02
C ASN A 444 -1.98 -2.05 36.31
N GLU A 445 -0.89 -1.53 35.74
CA GLU A 445 -0.93 -0.29 34.94
C GLU A 445 -1.47 -0.52 33.51
N LEU A 446 -1.24 -1.71 32.96
CA LEU A 446 -1.65 -2.13 31.62
C LEU A 446 -2.40 -3.46 31.70
N CYS A 447 -3.41 -3.64 30.85
CA CYS A 447 -3.89 -4.98 30.52
C CYS A 447 -2.92 -5.66 29.54
N ASP A 448 -2.97 -6.99 29.46
CA ASP A 448 -2.19 -7.79 28.53
C ASP A 448 -2.20 -7.28 27.09
N THR A 449 -3.37 -6.84 26.59
CA THR A 449 -3.51 -6.32 25.22
C THR A 449 -2.72 -5.02 25.04
N CYS A 450 -2.77 -4.11 26.03
CA CYS A 450 -1.93 -2.90 26.03
C CYS A 450 -0.44 -3.24 26.20
N GLN A 451 -0.11 -4.25 26.99
CA GLN A 451 1.27 -4.71 27.16
C GLN A 451 1.84 -5.25 25.84
N LEU A 452 1.09 -6.10 25.14
CA LEU A 452 1.44 -6.62 23.81
C LEU A 452 1.73 -5.47 22.84
N PHE A 453 0.82 -4.50 22.71
CA PHE A 453 1.02 -3.39 21.77
C PHE A 453 2.11 -2.42 22.20
N SER A 454 2.34 -2.24 23.49
CA SER A 454 3.49 -1.48 23.98
C SER A 454 4.81 -2.16 23.56
N ASN A 455 4.90 -3.48 23.71
CA ASN A 455 6.06 -4.28 23.31
C ASN A 455 6.29 -4.25 21.79
N VAL A 456 5.25 -4.51 21.00
CA VAL A 456 5.28 -4.41 19.53
C VAL A 456 5.72 -3.01 19.11
N GLY A 457 5.11 -1.96 19.66
CA GLY A 457 5.44 -0.58 19.33
C GLY A 457 6.88 -0.20 19.69
N LYS A 458 7.42 -0.73 20.78
CA LYS A 458 8.83 -0.55 21.18
C LYS A 458 9.79 -1.22 20.19
N ASN A 459 9.52 -2.45 19.79
CA ASN A 459 10.44 -3.29 19.00
C ASN A 459 10.31 -3.12 17.48
N LEU A 460 9.14 -2.71 16.97
CA LEU A 460 8.88 -2.57 15.53
C LEU A 460 9.93 -1.72 14.80
N PRO A 461 10.40 -0.57 15.31
CA PRO A 461 11.33 0.29 14.56
C PRO A 461 12.73 -0.28 14.39
N SER A 462 13.14 -1.27 15.17
CA SER A 462 14.41 -1.98 14.98
C SER A 462 14.23 -3.33 14.27
N THR A 463 12.99 -3.72 14.00
CA THR A 463 12.67 -4.97 13.30
C THR A 463 13.09 -4.89 11.84
N LYS A 464 13.80 -5.90 11.36
CA LYS A 464 14.22 -6.03 9.95
C LYS A 464 13.48 -7.15 9.23
N TYR A 465 12.96 -8.13 9.97
CA TYR A 465 12.27 -9.29 9.43
C TYR A 465 10.96 -9.55 10.17
N LEU A 466 9.92 -9.88 9.40
CA LEU A 466 8.69 -10.49 9.90
C LEU A 466 8.73 -11.98 9.63
N ILE A 467 8.66 -12.78 10.69
CA ILE A 467 8.68 -14.24 10.58
C ILE A 467 7.28 -14.76 10.89
N PHE A 468 6.61 -15.36 9.91
CA PHE A 468 5.32 -16.01 10.09
C PHE A 468 5.54 -17.49 10.37
N ALA A 469 4.85 -18.00 11.39
CA ALA A 469 4.86 -19.40 11.75
C ALA A 469 3.44 -19.92 12.02
N THR A 470 3.23 -21.22 11.77
CA THR A 470 1.98 -21.91 12.12
C THR A 470 1.85 -22.13 13.62
N ASN A 471 2.97 -22.33 14.31
CA ASN A 471 3.04 -22.56 15.74
C ASN A 471 4.26 -21.86 16.35
N HIS A 472 4.33 -21.83 17.68
CA HIS A 472 5.51 -21.36 18.37
C HIS A 472 6.77 -22.16 17.97
N THR A 473 7.87 -21.46 17.72
CA THR A 473 9.17 -22.07 17.41
C THR A 473 10.09 -21.99 18.62
N GLN A 474 10.94 -23.01 18.78
CA GLN A 474 12.03 -22.99 19.77
C GLN A 474 13.21 -22.11 19.33
N ASN A 475 13.27 -21.74 18.05
CA ASN A 475 14.33 -20.91 17.48
C ASN A 475 14.13 -19.40 17.77
N PHE A 476 13.01 -19.01 18.37
CA PHE A 476 12.74 -17.63 18.78
C PHE A 476 12.18 -17.58 20.20
N ILE A 477 12.95 -17.05 21.14
CA ILE A 477 12.57 -17.00 22.57
C ILE A 477 12.64 -15.55 23.05
N ASP A 478 11.75 -14.70 22.53
CA ASP A 478 11.54 -13.33 23.01
C ASP A 478 10.03 -13.01 23.02
N PRO A 479 9.38 -13.05 24.20
CA PRO A 479 7.97 -12.71 24.34
C PRO A 479 7.63 -11.26 23.96
N GLU A 480 8.54 -10.29 24.11
CA GLU A 480 8.27 -8.90 23.74
C GLU A 480 8.25 -8.68 22.22
N ARG A 481 8.76 -9.65 21.46
CA ARG A 481 8.82 -9.63 19.99
C ARG A 481 7.94 -10.69 19.34
N THR A 482 7.06 -11.31 20.11
CA THR A 482 6.17 -12.38 19.64
C THR A 482 4.73 -11.92 19.69
N ILE A 483 4.03 -12.04 18.56
CA ILE A 483 2.59 -11.79 18.44
C ILE A 483 1.91 -13.13 18.16
N SER A 484 1.21 -13.66 19.17
CA SER A 484 0.43 -14.89 19.02
C SER A 484 -0.97 -14.59 18.52
N PHE A 485 -1.44 -15.37 17.55
CA PHE A 485 -2.81 -15.38 17.07
C PHE A 485 -3.53 -16.69 17.43
N GLY A 486 -3.13 -17.32 18.54
CA GLY A 486 -3.64 -18.62 18.95
C GLY A 486 -3.37 -19.69 17.89
N GLU A 487 -4.41 -20.44 17.51
CA GLU A 487 -4.30 -21.46 16.46
C GLU A 487 -4.17 -20.90 15.03
N LEU A 488 -4.32 -19.58 14.84
CA LEU A 488 -4.21 -18.94 13.53
C LEU A 488 -2.76 -18.75 13.09
N GLY A 489 -1.82 -18.76 14.04
CA GLY A 489 -0.39 -18.65 13.81
C GLY A 489 0.32 -17.70 14.77
N VAL A 490 1.60 -17.45 14.48
CA VAL A 490 2.48 -16.58 15.27
C VAL A 490 3.30 -15.70 14.33
N VAL A 491 3.51 -14.43 14.71
CA VAL A 491 4.38 -13.49 13.99
C VAL A 491 5.48 -13.01 14.92
N TYR A 492 6.74 -13.11 14.48
CA TYR A 492 7.91 -12.62 15.22
C TYR A 492 8.51 -11.37 14.59
N LEU A 493 8.93 -10.44 15.45
CA LEU A 493 9.61 -9.18 15.11
C LEU A 493 11.12 -9.32 15.26
N ALA A 494 11.77 -9.89 14.24
CA ALA A 494 13.18 -10.22 14.30
C ALA A 494 14.09 -9.09 13.75
N GLU A 495 15.21 -8.85 14.42
CA GLU A 495 16.25 -7.92 13.94
C GLU A 495 17.25 -8.59 13.00
N ASP A 496 17.36 -9.91 13.10
CA ASP A 496 18.21 -10.74 12.25
C ASP A 496 17.61 -12.13 12.06
N THR A 497 18.13 -12.87 11.09
CA THR A 497 17.69 -14.21 10.71
C THR A 497 18.89 -15.09 10.42
N ASP A 498 18.77 -16.38 10.70
CA ASP A 498 19.80 -17.37 10.44
C ASP A 498 19.24 -18.68 9.86
N GLN A 499 20.13 -19.64 9.62
CA GLN A 499 19.80 -20.93 9.01
C GLN A 499 18.81 -21.77 9.83
N ARG A 500 18.70 -21.58 11.15
CA ARG A 500 17.77 -22.32 12.01
C ARG A 500 16.33 -21.96 11.67
N PHE A 501 16.06 -20.66 11.45
CA PHE A 501 14.75 -20.19 11.01
C PHE A 501 14.35 -20.75 9.64
N LEU A 502 15.31 -20.76 8.70
CA LEU A 502 15.07 -21.29 7.35
C LEU A 502 14.73 -22.80 7.37
N LYS A 503 15.30 -23.57 8.31
CA LYS A 503 15.08 -25.01 8.46
C LYS A 503 13.92 -25.37 9.40
N ASP A 504 13.26 -24.40 10.02
CA ASP A 504 12.16 -24.67 10.94
C ASP A 504 10.86 -25.00 10.19
N LYS A 505 10.25 -26.15 10.46
CA LYS A 505 8.99 -26.56 9.81
C LYS A 505 7.77 -25.74 10.23
N ASN A 506 7.80 -25.12 11.40
CA ASN A 506 6.71 -24.25 11.87
C ASN A 506 6.75 -22.90 11.17
N ILE A 507 7.93 -22.42 10.77
CA ILE A 507 8.07 -21.15 10.05
C ILE A 507 7.63 -21.37 8.60
N THR A 508 6.79 -20.49 8.10
CA THR A 508 6.28 -20.55 6.73
C THR A 508 6.86 -19.45 5.86
N SER A 509 7.12 -18.28 6.45
CA SER A 509 7.58 -17.10 5.72
C SER A 509 8.54 -16.27 6.56
N ILE A 510 9.55 -15.70 5.91
CA ILE A 510 10.50 -14.76 6.49
C ILE A 510 10.57 -13.57 5.53
N LEU A 511 9.95 -12.45 5.90
CA LEU A 511 9.81 -11.28 5.04
C LEU A 511 10.71 -10.15 5.52
N LYS A 512 11.64 -9.71 4.67
CA LYS A 512 12.46 -8.53 4.92
C LYS A 512 11.61 -7.25 4.81
N ILE A 513 11.72 -6.34 5.77
CA ILE A 513 10.91 -5.12 5.80
C ILE A 513 11.59 -4.01 5.00
N ASN A 514 10.87 -3.38 4.08
CA ASN A 514 11.28 -2.20 3.30
C ASN A 514 12.59 -2.36 2.50
N GLU A 515 13.02 -3.59 2.25
CA GLU A 515 14.26 -3.88 1.55
C GLU A 515 14.10 -5.11 0.64
N THR A 516 14.56 -4.99 -0.59
CA THR A 516 14.48 -6.03 -1.62
C THR A 516 15.84 -6.65 -1.95
N GLU A 517 16.91 -6.25 -1.26
CA GLU A 517 18.26 -6.72 -1.51
C GLU A 517 18.50 -8.10 -0.89
N SER A 518 18.98 -9.04 -1.72
CA SER A 518 19.34 -10.43 -1.42
C SER A 518 18.31 -11.23 -0.60
N LEU A 519 17.75 -12.28 -1.19
CA LEU A 519 16.84 -13.21 -0.52
C LEU A 519 17.55 -14.43 0.11
N GLN A 520 18.86 -14.39 0.32
CA GLN A 520 19.59 -15.56 0.86
C GLN A 520 19.13 -15.97 2.27
N ASN A 521 18.71 -15.01 3.10
CA ASN A 521 18.28 -15.27 4.49
C ASN A 521 16.76 -15.05 4.69
N SER A 522 15.98 -14.89 3.63
CA SER A 522 14.54 -14.60 3.70
C SER A 522 13.77 -15.33 2.61
N THR A 523 12.46 -15.54 2.80
CA THR A 523 11.58 -16.05 1.73
C THR A 523 11.04 -14.95 0.84
N GLY A 524 11.11 -13.69 1.29
CA GLY A 524 10.62 -12.55 0.54
C GLY A 524 10.86 -11.22 1.23
N PHE A 525 10.04 -10.24 0.85
CA PHE A 525 10.04 -8.89 1.40
C PHE A 525 8.62 -8.34 1.53
N LYS A 526 8.44 -7.32 2.39
CA LYS A 526 7.19 -6.60 2.57
C LYS A 526 7.47 -5.11 2.81
N PHE A 527 6.66 -4.25 2.21
CA PHE A 527 6.71 -2.81 2.46
C PHE A 527 5.73 -2.44 3.57
N LEU A 528 6.16 -1.56 4.48
CA LEU A 528 5.37 -1.08 5.62
C LEU A 528 5.71 0.39 5.93
N GLY A 529 4.69 1.22 6.15
CA GLY A 529 4.86 2.58 6.65
C GLY A 529 5.24 2.60 8.14
N ILE A 530 6.54 2.56 8.44
CA ILE A 530 7.05 2.45 9.83
C ILE A 530 8.07 3.54 10.19
N THR A 531 8.19 4.61 9.38
CA THR A 531 9.07 5.72 9.70
C THR A 531 8.67 6.40 11.00
N VAL A 532 9.65 6.54 11.90
CA VAL A 532 9.50 7.18 13.21
C VAL A 532 10.73 8.04 13.50
N PRO A 533 10.58 9.15 14.25
CA PRO A 533 11.68 10.03 14.59
C PRO A 533 12.56 9.37 15.66
N LYS A 534 13.83 9.11 15.33
CA LYS A 534 14.86 8.60 16.22
C LYS A 534 15.97 9.62 16.39
N ALA A 535 16.43 9.79 17.63
CA ALA A 535 17.54 10.65 17.97
C ALA A 535 18.85 10.11 17.38
N LYS A 536 19.66 10.96 16.74
CA LYS A 536 21.01 10.64 16.24
C LYS A 536 22.11 10.98 17.24
N VAL A 537 21.80 11.88 18.15
CA VAL A 537 22.64 12.35 19.26
C VAL A 537 21.80 12.27 20.54
N ASP A 538 22.44 12.41 21.70
CA ASP A 538 21.68 12.59 22.93
C ASP A 538 21.03 13.98 22.90
N LEU A 539 19.74 14.02 23.24
CA LEU A 539 18.92 15.22 23.19
C LEU A 539 18.47 15.56 24.60
N ASP A 540 18.97 16.67 25.10
CA ASP A 540 18.55 17.21 26.39
C ASP A 540 17.11 17.73 26.29
N ASP A 541 16.26 17.27 27.20
CA ASP A 541 14.88 17.70 27.34
C ASP A 541 14.56 17.87 28.82
N GLU A 542 13.91 18.99 29.18
CA GLU A 542 13.55 19.30 30.57
C GLU A 542 12.57 18.29 31.19
N GLU A 543 11.73 17.63 30.39
CA GLU A 543 10.80 16.60 30.88
C GLU A 543 11.45 15.22 30.93
N GLU A 544 12.01 14.77 29.80
CA GLU A 544 12.57 13.43 29.67
C GLU A 544 13.66 13.40 28.57
N PRO A 545 14.95 13.26 28.92
CA PRO A 545 16.02 13.25 27.93
C PRO A 545 15.85 12.07 26.96
N VAL A 546 16.20 12.29 25.69
CA VAL A 546 16.11 11.26 24.65
C VAL A 546 17.51 10.82 24.25
N ALA A 547 17.88 9.61 24.63
CA ALA A 547 19.20 9.07 24.30
C ALA A 547 19.32 8.75 22.81
N LYS A 548 20.54 8.75 22.29
CA LYS A 548 20.85 8.35 20.91
C LYS A 548 20.22 7.00 20.56
N GLY A 549 19.55 6.95 19.42
CA GLY A 549 18.84 5.78 18.92
C GLY A 549 17.43 5.60 19.47
N GLN A 550 17.06 6.31 20.54
CA GLN A 550 15.70 6.30 21.05
C GLN A 550 14.74 7.11 20.19
N ILE A 551 13.47 6.76 20.31
CA ILE A 551 12.37 7.36 19.56
C ILE A 551 11.91 8.59 20.33
N LEU A 552 11.71 9.69 19.61
CA LEU A 552 11.21 10.92 20.21
C LEU A 552 9.77 10.73 20.70
N HIS A 553 9.49 11.28 21.88
CA HIS A 553 8.14 11.49 22.38
C HIS A 553 7.52 12.74 21.73
N PHE A 554 6.20 12.94 21.87
CA PHE A 554 5.48 13.99 21.13
C PHE A 554 5.88 15.41 21.55
N GLU A 555 6.26 15.59 22.80
CA GLU A 555 6.76 16.86 23.35
C GLU A 555 8.05 17.29 22.62
N TYR A 556 9.03 16.40 22.47
CA TYR A 556 10.24 16.72 21.68
C TYR A 556 9.93 16.99 20.19
N ILE A 557 8.99 16.23 19.58
CA ILE A 557 8.57 16.51 18.19
C ILE A 557 7.98 17.92 18.08
N ALA A 558 7.23 18.38 19.09
CA ALA A 558 6.69 19.74 19.12
C ALA A 558 7.79 20.81 19.16
N LYS A 559 8.88 20.57 19.91
CA LYS A 559 10.07 21.45 20.00
C LYS A 559 10.84 21.60 18.68
N LEU A 560 10.68 20.65 17.75
CA LEU A 560 11.25 20.78 16.40
C LEU A 560 10.48 21.78 15.53
N SER A 561 9.33 22.30 15.99
CA SER A 561 8.52 23.25 15.23
C SER A 561 9.14 24.64 15.18
N GLN A 562 8.80 25.40 14.15
CA GLN A 562 9.13 26.83 14.08
C GLN A 562 7.98 27.66 14.66
N GLY A 563 8.26 28.44 15.71
CA GLY A 563 7.25 29.22 16.43
C GLY A 563 6.63 28.41 17.58
N ASP A 564 5.29 28.40 17.69
CA ASP A 564 4.57 27.71 18.76
C ASP A 564 4.92 26.20 18.79
N GLU A 565 5.30 25.67 19.96
CA GLU A 565 5.65 24.26 20.15
C GLU A 565 4.40 23.37 20.06
N ARG A 566 4.11 22.87 18.86
CA ARG A 566 2.94 22.03 18.58
C ARG A 566 3.27 20.85 17.69
N ILE A 567 2.48 19.80 17.84
CA ILE A 567 2.43 18.72 16.85
C ILE A 567 1.33 19.00 15.84
N GLY A 568 1.61 18.72 14.58
CA GLY A 568 0.62 18.57 13.53
C GLY A 568 0.16 17.12 13.44
N ILE A 569 -1.10 16.93 13.08
CA ILE A 569 -1.70 15.65 12.72
C ILE A 569 -2.25 15.80 11.31
N LEU A 570 -1.77 14.97 10.41
CA LEU A 570 -2.15 14.93 9.01
C LEU A 570 -2.81 13.60 8.71
N ARG A 571 -3.98 13.67 8.08
CA ARG A 571 -4.68 12.52 7.52
C ARG A 571 -4.93 12.77 6.04
N MET A 572 -4.67 11.77 5.19
CA MET A 572 -4.90 11.86 3.75
C MET A 572 -5.47 10.55 3.23
N ASP A 573 -6.26 10.63 2.16
CA ASP A 573 -6.97 9.51 1.56
C ASP A 573 -7.19 9.73 0.06
N VAL A 574 -7.20 8.64 -0.72
CA VAL A 574 -7.40 8.68 -2.17
C VAL A 574 -8.86 8.91 -2.52
N ASP A 575 -9.10 9.99 -3.27
CA ASP A 575 -10.42 10.35 -3.72
C ASP A 575 -11.01 9.32 -4.68
N ASN A 576 -12.25 8.89 -4.41
CA ASN A 576 -13.04 7.98 -5.25
C ASN A 576 -12.45 6.58 -5.43
N LEU A 577 -11.60 6.08 -4.53
CA LEU A 577 -10.92 4.79 -4.73
C LEU A 577 -11.87 3.63 -5.08
N GLY A 578 -12.99 3.49 -4.36
CA GLY A 578 -14.00 2.47 -4.66
C GLY A 578 -14.52 2.55 -6.09
N ARG A 579 -14.77 3.76 -6.60
CA ARG A 579 -15.20 3.99 -8.00
C ARG A 579 -14.06 3.77 -8.99
N ILE A 580 -12.83 4.10 -8.63
CA ILE A 580 -11.64 3.84 -9.47
C ILE A 580 -11.51 2.33 -9.74
N PHE A 581 -11.71 1.48 -8.72
CA PHE A 581 -11.66 0.03 -8.89
C PHE A 581 -12.90 -0.55 -9.59
N SER A 582 -14.10 -0.02 -9.32
CA SER A 582 -15.34 -0.59 -9.89
C SER A 582 -15.65 -0.11 -11.31
N GLU A 583 -15.29 1.13 -11.65
CA GLU A 583 -15.70 1.81 -12.89
C GLU A 583 -14.52 2.49 -13.61
N GLY A 584 -13.44 2.81 -12.90
CA GLY A 584 -12.37 3.69 -13.40
C GLY A 584 -11.64 3.14 -14.62
N LEU A 585 -11.52 1.82 -14.77
CA LEU A 585 -10.94 1.19 -15.96
C LEU A 585 -11.97 1.01 -17.11
N LYS A 586 -13.21 1.50 -16.94
CA LYS A 586 -14.32 1.41 -17.90
C LYS A 586 -14.52 -0.04 -18.37
N GLY A 587 -14.79 -0.25 -19.66
CA GLY A 587 -14.94 -1.57 -20.26
C GLY A 587 -13.67 -2.45 -20.26
N LYS A 588 -12.57 -2.03 -19.61
CA LYS A 588 -11.28 -2.74 -19.59
C LYS A 588 -10.99 -3.43 -18.25
N ILE A 589 -11.99 -3.57 -17.38
CA ILE A 589 -11.81 -4.21 -16.07
C ILE A 589 -11.49 -5.70 -16.26
N SER A 590 -10.35 -6.13 -15.73
CA SER A 590 -9.95 -7.54 -15.59
C SER A 590 -9.26 -7.76 -14.25
N ILE A 591 -9.23 -9.01 -13.79
CA ILE A 591 -8.57 -9.40 -12.53
C ILE A 591 -7.08 -9.00 -12.49
N SER A 592 -6.36 -9.14 -13.61
CA SER A 592 -4.94 -8.80 -13.71
C SER A 592 -4.71 -7.29 -13.63
N ARG A 593 -5.57 -6.49 -14.26
CA ARG A 593 -5.46 -5.03 -14.26
C ARG A 593 -5.84 -4.42 -12.90
N ILE A 594 -6.86 -4.97 -12.25
CA ILE A 594 -7.25 -4.60 -10.86
C ILE A 594 -6.16 -4.98 -9.86
N SER A 595 -5.56 -6.18 -10.01
CA SER A 595 -4.42 -6.61 -9.21
C SER A 595 -3.23 -5.65 -9.35
N THR A 596 -2.90 -5.26 -10.59
CA THR A 596 -1.81 -4.32 -10.88
C THR A 596 -2.08 -2.96 -10.25
N LEU A 597 -3.29 -2.42 -10.44
CA LEU A 597 -3.71 -1.14 -9.88
C LEU A 597 -3.62 -1.12 -8.35
N SER A 598 -4.12 -2.18 -7.69
CA SER A 598 -4.09 -2.31 -6.23
C SER A 598 -2.66 -2.35 -5.68
N ARG A 599 -1.79 -3.15 -6.32
CA ARG A 599 -0.40 -3.30 -5.93
C ARG A 599 0.39 -2.00 -6.09
N MET A 600 0.16 -1.28 -7.18
CA MET A 600 0.82 0.01 -7.42
C MET A 600 0.32 1.07 -6.45
N MET A 601 -0.97 1.10 -6.12
CA MET A 601 -1.50 2.03 -5.11
C MET A 601 -0.83 1.78 -3.75
N ASP A 602 -0.84 0.53 -3.28
CA ASP A 602 -0.25 0.18 -1.98
C ASP A 602 1.24 0.51 -1.88
N LEU A 603 2.01 0.25 -2.95
CA LEU A 603 3.46 0.50 -2.99
C LEU A 603 3.84 1.97 -2.71
N PHE A 604 2.98 2.93 -3.07
CA PHE A 604 3.21 4.34 -2.75
C PHE A 604 3.13 4.59 -1.23
N PHE A 605 2.05 4.12 -0.59
CA PHE A 605 1.76 4.40 0.81
C PHE A 605 2.59 3.53 1.78
N THR A 606 2.78 2.25 1.47
CA THR A 606 3.53 1.32 2.33
C THR A 606 5.04 1.36 2.08
N GLY A 607 5.46 1.67 0.85
CA GLY A 607 6.87 1.70 0.44
C GLY A 607 7.43 3.12 0.37
N TYR A 608 7.04 3.87 -0.67
CA TYR A 608 7.66 5.14 -1.04
C TYR A 608 7.52 6.24 0.03
N LEU A 609 6.41 6.27 0.76
CA LEU A 609 6.18 7.26 1.82
C LEU A 609 7.30 7.27 2.88
N ASN A 610 7.89 6.10 3.18
CA ASN A 610 9.04 6.04 4.10
C ASN A 610 10.24 6.81 3.55
N THR A 611 10.56 6.59 2.27
CA THR A 611 11.64 7.30 1.55
C THR A 611 11.37 8.81 1.58
N LEU A 612 10.15 9.22 1.24
CA LEU A 612 9.77 10.64 1.20
C LEU A 612 9.91 11.33 2.57
N CYS A 613 9.58 10.65 3.67
CA CYS A 613 9.78 11.18 5.03
C CYS A 613 11.26 11.43 5.36
N LEU A 614 12.15 10.54 4.90
CA LEU A 614 13.59 10.65 5.14
C LEU A 614 14.21 11.73 4.25
N GLU A 615 13.83 11.79 2.97
CA GLU A 615 14.27 12.82 2.02
C GLU A 615 13.88 14.22 2.50
N ASP A 616 12.63 14.42 2.92
CA ASP A 616 12.17 15.73 3.40
C ASP A 616 12.88 16.17 4.69
N THR A 617 13.19 15.23 5.59
CA THR A 617 13.99 15.54 6.78
C THR A 617 15.43 15.90 6.40
N ALA A 618 15.99 15.24 5.38
CA ALA A 618 17.35 15.50 4.93
C ALA A 618 17.53 16.89 4.32
N GLU A 619 16.47 17.49 3.76
CA GLU A 619 16.48 18.88 3.29
C GLU A 619 16.58 19.92 4.43
N LYS A 620 16.37 19.52 5.68
CA LYS A 620 16.41 20.40 6.86
C LYS A 620 17.65 20.10 7.72
N ASN A 621 18.80 20.62 7.30
CA ASN A 621 20.11 20.33 7.92
C ASN A 621 20.13 20.41 9.46
N ASP A 622 19.54 21.44 10.05
CA ASP A 622 19.52 21.64 11.52
C ASP A 622 18.73 20.55 12.26
N ILE A 623 17.74 19.95 11.61
CA ILE A 623 16.94 18.85 12.15
C ILE A 623 17.64 17.51 11.87
N LEU A 624 18.20 17.33 10.67
CA LEU A 624 18.89 16.11 10.26
C LEU A 624 20.08 15.77 11.17
N GLN A 625 20.74 16.78 11.75
CA GLN A 625 21.81 16.57 12.74
C GLN A 625 21.29 15.95 14.04
N LYS A 626 20.05 16.25 14.42
CA LYS A 626 19.41 15.79 15.67
C LYS A 626 18.70 14.45 15.51
N VAL A 627 18.01 14.25 14.38
CA VAL A 627 17.12 13.09 14.16
C VAL A 627 17.26 12.49 12.76
N ASN A 628 16.84 11.23 12.60
CA ASN A 628 16.79 10.56 11.28
C ASN A 628 15.57 10.94 10.44
N SER A 629 14.44 11.23 11.08
CA SER A 629 13.20 11.71 10.50
C SER A 629 12.53 12.63 11.51
N MET A 630 11.78 13.61 11.04
CA MET A 630 10.87 14.39 11.90
C MET A 630 9.43 13.86 11.90
N TYR A 631 9.12 12.86 11.06
CA TYR A 631 7.77 12.33 10.90
C TYR A 631 7.59 11.00 11.60
N TYR A 632 6.41 10.86 12.18
CA TYR A 632 5.92 9.65 12.80
C TYR A 632 4.73 9.15 11.99
N ILE A 633 4.95 8.11 11.17
CA ILE A 633 3.87 7.40 10.50
C ILE A 633 3.15 6.56 11.57
N VAL A 634 1.91 6.91 11.88
CA VAL A 634 1.07 6.09 12.76
C VAL A 634 0.51 4.92 11.97
N TYR A 635 -0.04 5.20 10.79
CA TYR A 635 -0.58 4.21 9.85
C TYR A 635 -0.37 4.72 8.42
N ALA A 636 -0.04 3.82 7.50
CA ALA A 636 -0.08 4.06 6.06
C ALA A 636 -0.22 2.72 5.34
N GLY A 637 -1.26 2.57 4.51
CA GLY A 637 -1.45 1.35 3.73
C GLY A 637 -2.74 1.36 2.92
N GLY A 638 -2.74 0.68 1.77
CA GLY A 638 -3.82 0.79 0.80
C GLY A 638 -3.85 2.18 0.16
N ASP A 639 -4.63 3.08 0.75
CA ASP A 639 -4.99 4.39 0.20
C ASP A 639 -5.05 5.54 1.22
N ASP A 640 -4.95 5.24 2.52
CA ASP A 640 -4.98 6.25 3.58
C ASP A 640 -3.68 6.28 4.39
N LEU A 641 -3.42 7.45 4.99
CA LEU A 641 -2.29 7.68 5.89
C LEU A 641 -2.66 8.56 7.08
N PHE A 642 -1.96 8.35 8.18
CA PHE A 642 -1.99 9.17 9.38
C PHE A 642 -0.57 9.45 9.85
N ILE A 643 -0.17 10.72 9.82
CA ILE A 643 1.20 11.16 10.15
C ILE A 643 1.15 12.24 11.22
N ILE A 644 2.07 12.14 12.18
CA ILE A 644 2.34 13.16 13.20
C ILE A 644 3.72 13.75 12.92
N GLY A 645 3.88 15.06 13.08
CA GLY A 645 5.16 15.74 12.93
C GLY A 645 5.11 17.16 13.48
N PRO A 646 6.20 17.94 13.35
CA PRO A 646 6.20 19.35 13.70
C PRO A 646 5.15 20.10 12.87
N TRP A 647 4.34 20.96 13.50
CA TRP A 647 3.10 21.44 12.90
C TRP A 647 3.32 22.18 11.56
N ASN A 648 4.35 23.01 11.47
CA ASN A 648 4.66 23.81 10.27
C ASN A 648 5.24 22.94 9.15
N TYR A 649 6.21 22.07 9.47
CA TYR A 649 6.84 21.20 8.47
C TYR A 649 5.86 20.15 7.94
N LEU A 650 4.93 19.67 8.76
CA LEU A 650 3.92 18.72 8.32
C LEU A 650 2.96 19.31 7.25
N LEU A 651 2.70 20.63 7.28
CA LEU A 651 1.93 21.29 6.22
C LEU A 651 2.71 21.37 4.91
N GLU A 652 4.00 21.72 4.96
CA GLU A 652 4.91 21.66 3.80
C GLU A 652 4.97 20.22 3.23
N PHE A 653 5.04 19.23 4.12
CA PHE A 653 5.09 17.82 3.77
C PHE A 653 3.81 17.32 3.12
N ALA A 654 2.63 17.75 3.58
CA ALA A 654 1.36 17.42 2.96
C ALA A 654 1.33 17.82 1.47
N LYS A 655 1.89 19.00 1.14
CA LYS A 655 2.07 19.44 -0.26
C LYS A 655 3.01 18.50 -1.02
N LYS A 656 4.14 18.10 -0.42
CA LYS A 656 5.10 17.19 -1.07
C LYS A 656 4.51 15.79 -1.31
N ILE A 657 3.75 15.24 -0.36
CA ILE A 657 3.02 13.98 -0.55
C ILE A 657 2.07 14.11 -1.74
N ASN A 658 1.26 15.17 -1.79
CA ASN A 658 0.34 15.40 -2.90
C ASN A 658 1.07 15.48 -4.25
N GLN A 659 2.14 16.29 -4.34
CA GLN A 659 2.92 16.41 -5.57
C GLN A 659 3.53 15.07 -6.00
N ALA A 660 4.16 14.34 -5.07
CA ALA A 660 4.76 13.05 -5.36
C ALA A 660 3.69 12.02 -5.79
N PHE A 661 2.51 12.02 -5.17
CA PHE A 661 1.42 11.15 -5.56
C PHE A 661 0.90 11.48 -6.97
N ARG A 662 0.75 12.78 -7.30
CA ARG A 662 0.38 13.23 -8.64
C ARG A 662 1.40 12.76 -9.68
N GLU A 663 2.69 12.87 -9.40
CA GLU A 663 3.74 12.36 -10.29
C GLU A 663 3.69 10.83 -10.42
N TYR A 664 3.49 10.12 -9.31
CA TYR A 664 3.38 8.66 -9.26
C TYR A 664 2.21 8.12 -10.08
N THR A 665 1.07 8.82 -10.06
CA THR A 665 -0.14 8.47 -10.82
C THR A 665 -0.17 9.10 -12.22
N ALA A 666 1.00 9.43 -12.78
CA ALA A 666 1.16 9.99 -14.11
C ALA A 666 0.31 11.25 -14.36
N THR A 667 0.14 12.07 -13.32
CA THR A 667 -0.63 13.33 -13.31
C THR A 667 -2.12 13.17 -13.66
N ASN A 668 -2.65 11.94 -13.58
CA ASN A 668 -4.05 11.65 -13.88
C ASN A 668 -5.00 12.52 -13.04
N THR A 669 -5.82 13.35 -13.68
CA THR A 669 -6.73 14.31 -13.04
C THR A 669 -7.85 13.67 -12.22
N ASP A 670 -8.22 12.41 -12.50
CA ASP A 670 -9.26 11.68 -11.78
C ASP A 670 -8.73 10.98 -10.51
N ILE A 671 -7.40 10.90 -10.34
CA ILE A 671 -6.74 10.33 -9.16
C ILE A 671 -6.14 11.46 -8.33
N THR A 672 -6.75 11.73 -7.18
CA THR A 672 -6.42 12.87 -6.32
C THR A 672 -6.46 12.48 -4.85
N LEU A 673 -5.92 13.34 -3.99
CA LEU A 673 -5.95 13.14 -2.53
C LEU A 673 -6.82 14.20 -1.88
N SER A 674 -7.59 13.80 -0.87
CA SER A 674 -8.17 14.72 0.11
C SER A 674 -7.40 14.62 1.42
N ALA A 675 -7.21 15.77 2.10
CA ALA A 675 -6.45 15.82 3.33
C ALA A 675 -7.16 16.61 4.44
N GLY A 676 -6.99 16.15 5.67
CA GLY A 676 -7.37 16.84 6.89
C GLY A 676 -6.13 17.11 7.75
N TYR A 677 -5.98 18.35 8.20
CA TYR A 677 -4.88 18.76 9.06
C TYR A 677 -5.40 19.48 10.31
N VAL A 678 -4.84 19.10 11.46
CA VAL A 678 -5.05 19.80 12.73
C VAL A 678 -3.74 19.88 13.52
N GLN A 679 -3.63 20.88 14.38
CA GLN A 679 -2.47 21.08 15.25
C GLN A 679 -2.88 21.17 16.71
N THR A 680 -2.13 20.51 17.58
CA THR A 680 -2.46 20.40 19.01
C THR A 680 -1.22 20.57 19.88
N LYS A 681 -1.43 20.79 21.17
CA LYS A 681 -0.33 20.70 22.15
C LYS A 681 0.11 19.22 22.25
N PRO A 682 1.40 18.93 22.52
CA PRO A 682 1.90 17.55 22.53
C PRO A 682 1.19 16.63 23.55
N LYS A 683 0.71 17.19 24.67
CA LYS A 683 -0.05 16.46 25.71
C LYS A 683 -1.55 16.33 25.42
N TYR A 684 -2.03 16.87 24.30
CA TYR A 684 -3.44 16.79 23.94
C TYR A 684 -3.80 15.34 23.56
N PRO A 685 -4.96 14.79 23.99
CA PRO A 685 -5.28 13.39 23.75
C PRO A 685 -5.29 13.02 22.26
N ILE A 686 -4.47 12.04 21.86
CA ILE A 686 -4.32 11.66 20.46
C ILE A 686 -5.61 11.17 19.82
N ARG A 687 -6.48 10.52 20.62
CA ARG A 687 -7.81 10.09 20.18
C ARG A 687 -8.61 11.26 19.63
N ILE A 688 -8.65 12.36 20.37
CA ILE A 688 -9.40 13.55 19.97
C ILE A 688 -8.74 14.20 18.76
N SER A 689 -7.41 14.28 18.73
CA SER A 689 -6.68 14.75 17.54
C SER A 689 -7.00 13.96 16.29
N ALA A 690 -7.12 12.62 16.40
CA ALA A 690 -7.46 11.75 15.30
C ALA A 690 -8.92 11.93 14.83
N GLU A 691 -9.86 12.10 15.76
CA GLU A 691 -11.26 12.44 15.43
C GLU A 691 -11.35 13.79 14.72
N LEU A 692 -10.58 14.80 15.16
CA LEU A 692 -10.56 16.13 14.55
C LEU A 692 -9.94 16.12 13.14
N SER A 693 -8.81 15.42 12.94
CA SER A 693 -8.20 15.29 11.61
C SER A 693 -9.10 14.51 10.65
N ALA A 694 -9.80 13.48 11.13
CA ALA A 694 -10.79 12.74 10.34
C ALA A 694 -11.96 13.62 9.88
N ARG A 695 -12.50 14.47 10.77
CA ARG A 695 -13.54 15.45 10.37
C ARG A 695 -13.04 16.45 9.34
N ALA A 696 -11.82 16.97 9.51
CA ALA A 696 -11.22 17.88 8.55
C ALA A 696 -11.03 17.22 7.16
N GLU A 697 -10.60 15.95 7.13
CA GLU A 697 -10.49 15.19 5.89
C GLU A 697 -11.86 14.97 5.23
N GLU A 698 -12.89 14.64 6.01
CA GLU A 698 -14.25 14.48 5.52
C GLU A 698 -14.82 15.79 4.94
N VAL A 699 -14.50 16.93 5.56
CA VAL A 699 -14.82 18.26 5.00
C VAL A 699 -14.14 18.44 3.63
N SER A 700 -12.88 18.02 3.47
CA SER A 700 -12.20 18.06 2.16
C SER A 700 -12.91 17.19 1.11
N LYS A 701 -13.31 15.97 1.48
CA LYS A 701 -14.02 15.04 0.60
C LYS A 701 -15.39 15.57 0.17
N THR A 702 -16.19 16.07 1.12
CA THR A 702 -17.54 16.59 0.88
C THR A 702 -17.55 17.96 0.20
N SER A 703 -16.49 18.77 0.36
CA SER A 703 -16.37 20.08 -0.31
C SER A 703 -15.91 19.98 -1.76
N GLY A 704 -15.82 18.77 -2.33
CA GLY A 704 -15.50 18.55 -3.74
C GLY A 704 -14.10 18.00 -4.00
N LYS A 705 -13.47 17.34 -3.03
CA LYS A 705 -12.25 16.51 -3.21
C LYS A 705 -11.02 17.29 -3.71
N ASN A 706 -9.88 16.62 -3.87
CA ASN A 706 -8.63 17.21 -4.37
C ASN A 706 -8.24 18.50 -3.61
N ARG A 707 -8.29 18.44 -2.27
CA ARG A 707 -8.08 19.61 -1.40
C ARG A 707 -7.63 19.23 -0.01
N ILE A 708 -7.16 20.23 0.73
CA ILE A 708 -6.80 20.12 2.14
C ILE A 708 -7.66 21.03 2.99
N THR A 709 -8.10 20.54 4.14
CA THR A 709 -8.72 21.35 5.19
C THR A 709 -7.73 21.50 6.32
N ALA A 710 -7.26 22.72 6.55
CA ALA A 710 -6.27 23.07 7.56
C ALA A 710 -6.67 24.39 8.22
N PHE A 711 -6.52 24.50 9.54
CA PHE A 711 -6.99 25.67 10.30
C PHE A 711 -8.46 26.04 10.00
N LYS A 712 -9.34 25.04 9.79
CA LYS A 712 -10.75 25.22 9.39
C LYS A 712 -10.99 25.90 8.04
N ASN A 713 -9.94 26.04 7.23
CA ASN A 713 -10.00 26.57 5.87
C ASN A 713 -9.82 25.40 4.90
N THR A 714 -10.67 25.33 3.89
CA THR A 714 -10.66 24.26 2.88
C THR A 714 -10.11 24.81 1.56
N ILE A 715 -8.91 24.40 1.20
CA ILE A 715 -8.11 24.99 0.12
C ILE A 715 -7.76 23.92 -0.91
N GLN A 716 -7.98 24.20 -2.19
CA GLN A 716 -7.54 23.32 -3.29
C GLN A 716 -6.02 23.22 -3.34
N TRP A 717 -5.48 22.05 -3.70
CA TRP A 717 -4.03 21.81 -3.71
C TRP A 717 -3.23 22.80 -4.56
N GLU A 718 -3.75 23.18 -5.73
CA GLU A 718 -3.13 24.15 -6.63
C GLU A 718 -2.92 25.52 -5.95
N ARG A 719 -3.85 25.91 -5.09
CA ARG A 719 -3.83 27.17 -4.35
C ARG A 719 -3.16 27.05 -2.98
N PHE A 720 -3.00 25.83 -2.47
CA PHE A 720 -2.40 25.59 -1.16
C PHE A 720 -0.91 26.00 -1.13
N LYS A 721 -0.18 25.83 -2.25
CA LYS A 721 1.19 26.35 -2.38
C LYS A 721 1.24 27.87 -2.19
N ASP A 722 0.36 28.58 -2.88
CA ASP A 722 0.25 30.04 -2.81
C ASP A 722 -0.11 30.50 -1.38
N ALA A 723 -1.02 29.79 -0.71
CA ALA A 723 -1.35 30.05 0.69
C ALA A 723 -0.13 29.88 1.61
N LEU A 724 0.64 28.80 1.47
CA LEU A 724 1.86 28.58 2.26
C LEU A 724 2.92 29.66 2.00
N ASP A 725 3.21 29.96 0.74
CA ASP A 725 4.25 30.94 0.36
C ASP A 725 3.90 32.35 0.90
N LYS A 726 2.63 32.76 0.83
CA LYS A 726 2.13 34.01 1.45
C LYS A 726 2.22 33.99 2.97
N SER A 727 1.94 32.86 3.59
CA SER A 727 2.04 32.68 5.04
C SER A 727 3.47 32.80 5.55
N GLU A 728 4.42 32.22 4.81
CA GLU A 728 5.85 32.39 5.06
C GLU A 728 6.25 33.85 4.93
N LYS A 729 5.83 34.51 3.84
CA LYS A 729 6.19 35.90 3.61
C LYS A 729 5.70 36.83 4.72
N LEU A 730 4.45 36.68 5.14
CA LEU A 730 3.90 37.44 6.26
C LEU A 730 4.63 37.14 7.57
N SER A 731 5.03 35.87 7.80
CA SER A 731 5.81 35.49 8.98
C SER A 731 7.19 36.15 9.02
N GLU A 732 7.89 36.21 7.89
CA GLU A 732 9.17 36.91 7.74
C GLU A 732 9.03 38.40 8.07
N LEU A 733 8.05 39.08 7.47
CA LEU A 733 7.84 40.52 7.69
C LEU A 733 7.54 40.85 9.16
N ILE A 734 6.85 39.95 9.86
CA ILE A 734 6.60 40.09 11.30
C ILE A 734 7.88 39.85 12.12
N LYS A 735 8.67 38.82 11.80
CA LYS A 735 9.93 38.52 12.49
C LYS A 735 10.96 39.64 12.31
N ASP A 736 11.01 40.23 11.11
CA ASP A 736 11.82 41.39 10.77
C ASP A 736 11.32 42.70 11.39
N LYS A 737 10.21 42.67 12.16
CA LYS A 737 9.56 43.83 12.78
C LYS A 737 9.07 44.88 11.77
N LYS A 738 8.89 44.51 10.50
CA LYS A 738 8.31 45.38 9.44
C LYS A 738 6.80 45.50 9.56
N ILE A 739 6.14 44.49 10.12
CA ILE A 739 4.71 44.47 10.44
C ILE A 739 4.55 44.04 11.89
N SER A 740 3.68 44.72 12.66
CA SER A 740 3.36 44.27 14.01
C SER A 740 2.41 43.06 14.00
N ARG A 741 2.55 42.16 14.99
CA ARG A 741 1.58 41.05 15.19
C ARG A 741 0.13 41.54 15.38
N GLY A 742 -0.05 42.81 15.75
CA GLY A 742 -1.36 43.45 15.85
C GLY A 742 -2.15 43.43 14.54
N PHE A 743 -1.47 43.42 13.39
CA PHE A 743 -2.15 43.32 12.08
C PHE A 743 -2.99 42.05 11.98
N ILE A 744 -2.49 40.92 12.49
CA ILE A 744 -3.21 39.64 12.44
C ILE A 744 -4.53 39.72 13.20
N HIS A 745 -4.50 40.24 14.43
CA HIS A 745 -5.69 40.37 15.26
C HIS A 745 -6.68 41.38 14.67
N TYR A 746 -6.16 42.50 14.17
CA TYR A 746 -6.97 43.51 13.51
C TYR A 746 -7.69 42.94 12.29
N TYR A 747 -6.98 42.30 11.37
CA TYR A 747 -7.57 41.77 10.15
C TYR A 747 -8.54 40.62 10.44
N LYS A 748 -8.26 39.75 11.43
CA LYS A 748 -9.23 38.75 11.89
C LYS A 748 -10.54 39.36 12.35
N SER A 749 -10.50 40.48 13.08
CA SER A 749 -11.71 41.19 13.48
C SER A 749 -12.50 41.73 12.28
N LEU A 750 -11.81 42.14 11.21
CA LEU A 750 -12.44 42.54 9.96
C LEU A 750 -13.04 41.33 9.23
N GLN A 751 -12.36 40.19 9.20
CA GLN A 751 -12.90 38.95 8.62
C GLN A 751 -14.23 38.56 9.29
N GLU A 752 -14.27 38.58 10.62
CA GLU A 752 -15.47 38.20 11.38
C GLU A 752 -16.66 39.11 11.08
N ARG A 753 -16.42 40.41 10.89
CA ARG A 753 -17.49 41.38 10.60
C ARG A 753 -17.92 41.38 9.13
N PHE A 754 -16.94 41.30 8.23
CA PHE A 754 -17.13 41.71 6.84
C PHE A 754 -16.99 40.56 5.84
N LEU A 755 -16.28 39.48 6.17
CA LEU A 755 -15.93 38.41 5.21
C LEU A 755 -16.57 37.06 5.53
N ILE A 756 -16.76 36.73 6.80
CA ILE A 756 -17.32 35.43 7.23
C ILE A 756 -18.86 35.49 7.18
N GLN A 757 -19.46 34.46 6.60
CA GLN A 757 -20.91 34.25 6.58
C GLN A 757 -21.35 33.36 7.74
N ASP A 758 -20.63 32.26 7.98
CA ASP A 758 -20.96 31.29 9.01
C ASP A 758 -19.68 30.60 9.54
N LYS A 759 -19.71 30.19 10.81
CA LYS A 759 -18.63 29.42 11.46
C LYS A 759 -19.20 28.13 12.00
N LYS A 760 -18.90 27.03 11.32
CA LYS A 760 -19.17 25.68 11.80
C LYS A 760 -17.99 25.18 12.66
N PRO A 761 -18.16 24.11 13.45
CA PRO A 761 -17.08 23.56 14.28
C PRO A 761 -15.80 23.28 13.48
N ASP A 762 -15.96 22.72 12.27
CA ASP A 762 -14.85 22.20 11.47
C ASP A 762 -14.50 23.07 10.24
N VAL A 763 -15.35 24.03 9.85
CA VAL A 763 -15.15 24.83 8.63
C VAL A 763 -15.65 26.27 8.77
N ILE A 764 -14.95 27.21 8.12
CA ILE A 764 -15.36 28.61 7.97
C ILE A 764 -15.98 28.82 6.58
N ILE A 765 -17.18 29.43 6.54
CA ILE A 765 -17.89 29.74 5.30
C ILE A 765 -17.79 31.24 5.06
N TYR A 766 -17.23 31.64 3.92
CA TYR A 766 -17.05 33.04 3.53
C TYR A 766 -18.22 33.54 2.68
N LYS A 767 -18.52 34.84 2.80
CA LYS A 767 -19.52 35.52 1.97
C LYS A 767 -19.12 35.46 0.49
N VAL A 768 -20.09 35.24 -0.40
CA VAL A 768 -19.87 35.20 -1.85
C VAL A 768 -19.29 36.51 -2.36
N LYS A 769 -19.78 37.66 -1.86
CA LYS A 769 -19.18 38.98 -2.07
C LYS A 769 -18.74 39.56 -0.73
N PRO A 770 -17.50 40.08 -0.61
CA PRO A 770 -17.05 40.81 0.57
C PRO A 770 -17.95 42.02 0.85
N ASP A 771 -18.10 42.37 2.13
CA ASP A 771 -18.64 43.68 2.49
C ASP A 771 -17.62 44.77 2.11
N PRO A 772 -17.99 45.79 1.31
CA PRO A 772 -17.07 46.84 0.86
C PRO A 772 -16.38 47.61 1.98
N MET A 773 -16.88 47.57 3.22
CA MET A 773 -16.22 48.21 4.35
C MET A 773 -14.86 47.60 4.68
N VAL A 774 -14.57 46.35 4.28
CA VAL A 774 -13.27 45.73 4.55
C VAL A 774 -12.10 46.49 3.93
N TYR A 775 -12.29 47.08 2.74
CA TYR A 775 -11.24 47.76 1.98
C TYR A 775 -10.72 49.04 2.68
N PRO A 776 -11.56 50.04 3.02
CA PRO A 776 -11.09 51.26 3.67
C PRO A 776 -10.52 50.99 5.08
N TYR A 777 -11.08 50.05 5.84
CA TYR A 777 -10.54 49.69 7.16
C TYR A 777 -9.17 49.01 7.06
N THR A 778 -8.96 48.16 6.05
CA THR A 778 -7.66 47.53 5.82
C THR A 778 -6.63 48.58 5.38
N GLN A 779 -6.98 49.43 4.40
CA GLN A 779 -6.09 50.48 3.90
C GLN A 779 -5.67 51.46 5.00
N TYR A 780 -6.62 51.88 5.84
CA TYR A 780 -6.36 52.78 6.94
C TYR A 780 -5.33 52.19 7.93
N TYR A 781 -5.47 50.92 8.30
CA TYR A 781 -4.53 50.27 9.19
C TYR A 781 -3.14 50.20 8.59
N ILE A 782 -3.03 49.78 7.33
CA ILE A 782 -1.74 49.66 6.63
C ILE A 782 -1.05 51.02 6.59
N ALA A 783 -1.74 52.05 6.10
CA ALA A 783 -1.18 53.40 5.97
C ALA A 783 -0.73 54.00 7.32
N ARG A 784 -1.43 53.67 8.41
CA ARG A 784 -1.13 54.21 9.75
C ARG A 784 -0.03 53.47 10.48
N ASN A 785 0.12 52.16 10.27
CA ASN A 785 0.92 51.29 11.14
C ASN A 785 2.08 50.57 10.42
N VAL A 786 2.19 50.67 9.10
CA VAL A 786 3.22 49.98 8.32
C VAL A 786 4.05 51.01 7.57
N SER A 787 5.31 51.18 8.00
CA SER A 787 6.24 52.16 7.41
C SER A 787 7.15 51.56 6.33
N ASP A 788 7.37 50.25 6.34
CA ASP A 788 8.18 49.56 5.32
C ASP A 788 7.38 49.44 4.02
N GLU A 789 7.92 49.99 2.92
CA GLU A 789 7.21 50.05 1.63
C GLU A 789 6.92 48.66 1.06
N ARG A 790 7.86 47.72 1.16
CA ARG A 790 7.67 46.35 0.66
C ARG A 790 6.60 45.61 1.46
N ALA A 791 6.57 45.80 2.77
CA ALA A 791 5.53 45.25 3.63
C ALA A 791 4.15 45.85 3.31
N LYS A 792 4.10 47.16 3.07
CA LYS A 792 2.88 47.86 2.65
C LYS A 792 2.36 47.33 1.32
N GLU A 793 3.22 47.26 0.30
CA GLU A 793 2.88 46.69 -1.01
C GLU A 793 2.34 45.26 -0.87
N PHE A 794 3.02 44.39 -0.12
CA PHE A 794 2.56 43.03 0.10
C PHE A 794 1.17 42.99 0.76
N LEU A 795 0.93 43.78 1.80
CA LEU A 795 -0.36 43.79 2.49
C LEU A 795 -1.49 44.35 1.60
N GLU A 796 -1.22 45.41 0.85
CA GLU A 796 -2.19 46.00 -0.11
C GLU A 796 -2.50 45.01 -1.23
N GLN A 797 -1.49 44.33 -1.77
CA GLN A 797 -1.68 43.32 -2.81
C GLN A 797 -2.50 42.14 -2.30
N GLU A 798 -2.18 41.57 -1.14
CA GLU A 798 -2.81 40.33 -0.70
C GLU A 798 -4.16 40.50 0.00
N PHE A 799 -4.31 41.58 0.78
CA PHE A 799 -5.48 41.79 1.65
C PHE A 799 -6.43 42.89 1.17
N ILE A 800 -6.13 43.56 0.06
CA ILE A 800 -7.01 44.56 -0.57
C ILE A 800 -7.23 44.19 -2.04
N ILE A 801 -6.19 44.22 -2.87
CA ILE A 801 -6.30 44.01 -4.33
C ILE A 801 -6.76 42.59 -4.64
N ASN A 802 -6.12 41.58 -4.05
CA ASN A 802 -6.45 40.18 -4.25
C ASN A 802 -7.44 39.62 -3.23
N LEU A 803 -8.13 40.47 -2.45
CA LEU A 803 -9.00 40.01 -1.35
C LEU A 803 -10.05 39.01 -1.83
N GLU A 804 -10.75 39.28 -2.93
CA GLU A 804 -11.80 38.36 -3.42
C GLU A 804 -11.24 36.99 -3.79
N LYS A 805 -10.04 36.97 -4.38
CA LYS A 805 -9.31 35.76 -4.73
C LYS A 805 -8.79 35.04 -3.48
N ASN A 806 -8.35 35.77 -2.47
CA ASN A 806 -7.64 35.23 -1.30
C ASN A 806 -8.51 34.99 -0.07
N LYS A 807 -9.78 35.45 -0.04
CA LYS A 807 -10.60 35.44 1.17
C LYS A 807 -10.71 34.07 1.83
N ASP A 808 -10.80 33.00 1.05
CA ASP A 808 -10.88 31.61 1.48
C ASP A 808 -9.54 30.99 1.94
N MET A 809 -8.42 31.70 1.72
CA MET A 809 -7.09 31.35 2.23
C MET A 809 -6.61 32.33 3.31
N SER A 810 -7.29 33.47 3.47
CA SER A 810 -6.82 34.56 4.33
C SER A 810 -6.73 34.16 5.80
N ASP A 811 -7.67 33.37 6.33
CA ASP A 811 -7.56 32.90 7.72
C ASP A 811 -6.50 31.80 7.89
N PHE A 812 -6.26 30.98 6.86
CA PHE A 812 -5.10 30.08 6.84
C PHE A 812 -3.79 30.88 6.96
N ILE A 813 -3.62 31.92 6.14
CA ILE A 813 -2.42 32.78 6.13
C ILE A 813 -2.20 33.40 7.51
N LEU A 814 -3.24 33.98 8.10
CA LEU A 814 -3.16 34.64 9.39
C LEU A 814 -2.90 33.67 10.54
N ASN A 815 -3.55 32.49 10.56
CA ASN A 815 -3.33 31.46 11.57
C ASN A 815 -1.92 30.89 11.51
N TYR A 816 -1.44 30.59 10.31
CA TYR A 816 -0.09 30.09 10.11
C TYR A 816 0.94 31.10 10.61
N SER A 817 0.86 32.35 10.14
CA SER A 817 1.81 33.39 10.55
C SER A 817 1.73 33.69 12.05
N PHE A 818 0.54 33.61 12.65
CA PHE A 818 0.38 33.79 14.10
C PHE A 818 1.13 32.73 14.90
N LEU A 819 1.03 31.46 14.51
CA LEU A 819 1.72 30.36 15.18
C LEU A 819 3.22 30.42 14.94
N LYS A 820 3.65 30.71 13.71
CA LYS A 820 5.07 30.74 13.31
C LYS A 820 5.87 31.90 13.93
N THR A 821 5.18 32.94 14.39
CA THR A 821 5.78 34.16 15.00
C THR A 821 5.56 34.23 16.51
N ARG A 822 5.01 33.17 17.11
CA ARG A 822 4.87 33.05 18.56
C ARG A 822 6.18 32.48 19.12
N ASN A 823 6.89 33.33 19.87
CA ASN A 823 8.01 32.91 20.73
C ASN A 823 7.50 32.76 22.15
#